data_AF-A0A8H4BJA6-F1
#
_entry.id   AF-A0A8H4BJA6-F1
#
_cell.length_a   1.000
_cell.length_b   1.000
_cell.length_c   1.000
_cell.angle_alpha   90.00
_cell.angle_beta   90.00
_cell.angle_gamma   90.00
#
_symmetry.space_group_name_H-M   'P 1'
#
loop_
_entity.id
_entity.type
_entity.pdbx_description
1 polymer ?
#
loop_
_entity_poly.entity_id
_entity_poly.type
_entity_poly.pdbx_seq_one_letter_code
_entity_poly.pdbx_strand_id
1 'polypeptide(L)'
;MANVQDKDDLIRFRDDILKQRREADGIHLPTFGSIDLWNIPFKSDLIKVCNQITADDDENGGLYRHGAPDDVVMKLIKLSIVWPYQVVQELVLACVRNKNQSRAIIPILNLLGNLCTFRKSSSGSSLLLTVLGDTVSMLLKCNDLLPNQQNIARFIRGCLSNQFTENHPIILTPNCLVPDQPTKMLLHLPDILNDFLLPPLTQFTRQPTAIDIQLIQFNLYLLDSFCQYKDDNDSGWQLVKTTHESDLPAVLYCSSETFVHCLTFIMNLREQDEKHGVRLQDWEAALNYIDKFTLIILYGQTAVPSQFRTLQQYFETSLTDFGWETQLLWYPLIRHRPLRVPAPFFRITGALNGIFEADIAESSAQQPTEGWRCLFRACKQSTELTDTLFQHQIQWEYNLLLLWKHPIENEILKDGLEHALHPGSSLSVSSEYPKLLNHFLHKLYDSFDFYPVLQDEQYYTDKSMLPIISRLSRHQGMRSYFVVLCIAQLLKPKQRVTEAKENNKPDLYYLSSLIKVIQDITHWGNISKDGQAPSYNKLKERLHQDTETDNASLEYYSYPLLNTEKLRSDRALAILTLYHLSSVDVDDTQLEVIQRLLMQIVEGLVDMESRQQFERMIQQQPKKRIANYKKRSKLNDSRCKKMRLQPILSNEEAALLTPVLLAQQAHAGLSQALGLHMCDSDDNDQDQKILYFL
;
A
#
# COMPACT_ATOMS: atom_id res chain seq x y z
N MET A 1 0.26 -41.88 -42.30
CA MET A 1 -0.49 -41.06 -41.32
C MET A 1 -1.90 -40.91 -41.85
N ALA A 2 -2.89 -41.49 -41.17
CA ALA A 2 -4.30 -41.30 -41.54
C ALA A 2 -4.65 -39.81 -41.46
N ASN A 3 -5.42 -39.31 -42.44
CA ASN A 3 -5.91 -37.92 -42.51
C ASN A 3 -7.01 -37.73 -41.46
N VAL A 4 -6.65 -37.75 -40.18
CA VAL A 4 -7.55 -37.33 -39.11
C VAL A 4 -7.59 -35.79 -39.16
N GLN A 5 -8.69 -35.26 -39.71
CA GLN A 5 -8.94 -33.82 -39.79
C GLN A 5 -9.66 -33.29 -38.54
N ASP A 6 -10.18 -34.19 -37.69
CA ASP A 6 -10.87 -33.82 -36.47
C ASP A 6 -9.89 -33.59 -35.31
N LYS A 7 -10.00 -32.43 -34.65
CA LYS A 7 -9.17 -32.05 -33.50
C LYS A 7 -9.45 -32.93 -32.30
N ASP A 8 -10.72 -33.30 -32.09
CA ASP A 8 -11.14 -34.04 -30.90
C ASP A 8 -10.62 -35.48 -30.93
N ASP A 9 -10.58 -36.11 -32.11
CA ASP A 9 -10.01 -37.44 -32.30
C ASP A 9 -8.49 -37.47 -32.02
N LEU A 10 -7.77 -36.42 -32.44
CA LEU A 10 -6.33 -36.31 -32.16
C LEU A 10 -6.04 -36.07 -30.68
N ILE A 11 -6.88 -35.29 -30.00
CA ILE A 11 -6.79 -35.08 -28.54
C ILE A 11 -7.04 -36.40 -27.81
N ARG A 12 -8.09 -37.15 -28.16
CA ARG A 12 -8.38 -38.48 -27.58
C ARG A 12 -7.23 -39.45 -27.79
N PHE A 13 -6.74 -39.53 -29.02
CA PHE A 13 -5.61 -40.39 -29.36
C PHE A 13 -4.36 -40.05 -28.55
N ARG A 14 -4.03 -38.77 -28.40
CA ARG A 14 -2.92 -38.32 -27.55
C ARG A 14 -3.12 -38.76 -26.10
N ASP A 15 -4.29 -38.49 -25.54
CA ASP A 15 -4.59 -38.76 -24.14
C ASP A 15 -4.54 -40.27 -23.85
N ASP A 16 -5.00 -41.11 -24.79
CA ASP A 16 -4.90 -42.57 -24.69
C ASP A 16 -3.45 -43.06 -24.72
N ILE A 17 -2.58 -42.47 -25.55
CA ILE A 17 -1.15 -42.79 -25.53
C ILE A 17 -0.52 -42.38 -24.19
N LEU A 18 -0.87 -41.20 -23.68
CA LEU A 18 -0.33 -40.70 -22.40
C LEU A 18 -0.77 -41.55 -21.22
N LYS A 19 -2.01 -42.07 -21.21
CA LYS A 19 -2.51 -43.02 -20.20
C LYS A 19 -1.77 -44.35 -20.21
N GLN A 20 -1.24 -44.78 -21.36
CA GLN A 20 -0.51 -46.04 -21.50
C GLN A 20 0.97 -45.94 -21.08
N ARG A 21 1.43 -44.73 -20.76
CA ARG A 21 2.83 -44.48 -20.41
C ARG A 21 3.16 -45.09 -19.04
N ARG A 22 4.32 -45.76 -18.94
CA ARG A 22 4.73 -46.40 -17.69
C ARG A 22 5.22 -45.35 -16.69
N GLU A 23 5.04 -45.60 -15.40
CA GLU A 23 5.59 -44.74 -14.33
C GLU A 23 7.12 -44.66 -14.36
N ALA A 24 7.83 -45.62 -14.98
CA ALA A 24 9.28 -45.54 -15.14
C ALA A 24 9.71 -44.46 -16.16
N ASP A 25 8.85 -44.09 -17.10
CA ASP A 25 9.17 -43.11 -18.13
C ASP A 25 9.12 -41.69 -17.55
N GLY A 26 10.15 -40.88 -17.79
CA GLY A 26 10.22 -39.50 -17.32
C GLY A 26 9.20 -38.61 -18.00
N ILE A 27 8.51 -37.73 -17.26
CA ILE A 27 7.53 -36.79 -17.83
C ILE A 27 8.19 -35.85 -18.86
N HIS A 28 9.48 -35.56 -18.67
CA HIS A 28 10.34 -34.76 -19.56
C HIS A 28 10.66 -35.44 -20.90
N LEU A 29 10.53 -36.77 -21.01
CA LEU A 29 10.91 -37.49 -22.21
C LEU A 29 9.83 -37.38 -23.31
N PRO A 30 10.19 -37.58 -24.59
CA PRO A 30 9.23 -37.84 -25.65
C PRO A 30 8.35 -39.05 -25.36
N THR A 31 7.20 -39.14 -26.02
CA THR A 31 6.16 -40.15 -25.73
C THR A 31 6.65 -41.60 -25.83
N PHE A 32 7.63 -41.88 -26.70
CA PHE A 32 8.29 -43.18 -26.82
C PHE A 32 9.76 -43.18 -26.35
N GLY A 33 10.10 -42.27 -25.44
CA GLY A 33 11.42 -42.18 -24.81
C GLY A 33 12.51 -41.49 -25.63
N SER A 34 12.49 -41.58 -26.97
CA SER A 34 13.41 -40.87 -27.86
C SER A 34 12.69 -40.08 -28.96
N ILE A 35 13.25 -38.91 -29.29
CA ILE A 35 12.77 -38.07 -30.39
C ILE A 35 13.14 -38.64 -31.76
N ASP A 36 14.23 -39.42 -31.82
CA ASP A 36 14.75 -40.00 -33.07
C ASP A 36 13.76 -40.99 -33.70
N LEU A 37 12.89 -41.61 -32.87
CA LEU A 37 11.85 -42.53 -33.30
C LEU A 37 10.78 -41.87 -34.18
N TRP A 38 10.64 -40.54 -34.10
CA TRP A 38 9.60 -39.81 -34.81
C TRP A 38 10.04 -39.31 -36.19
N ASN A 39 11.35 -39.26 -36.46
CA ASN A 39 11.94 -38.81 -37.73
C ASN A 39 11.29 -37.52 -38.29
N ILE A 40 11.04 -36.54 -37.42
CA ILE A 40 10.47 -35.23 -37.77
C ILE A 40 11.38 -34.09 -37.29
N PRO A 41 11.39 -32.93 -37.97
CA PRO A 41 12.13 -31.76 -37.53
C PRO A 41 11.40 -31.01 -36.39
N PHE A 42 11.14 -31.75 -35.29
CA PHE A 42 10.26 -31.33 -34.19
C PHE A 42 10.57 -29.93 -33.65
N LYS A 43 11.85 -29.66 -33.32
CA LYS A 43 12.26 -28.39 -32.71
C LYS A 43 12.02 -27.21 -33.63
N SER A 44 12.36 -27.32 -34.91
CA SER A 44 12.15 -26.21 -35.86
C SER A 44 10.68 -25.97 -36.13
N ASP A 45 9.86 -27.02 -36.16
CA ASP A 45 8.43 -26.91 -36.38
C ASP A 45 7.73 -26.29 -35.17
N LEU A 46 8.10 -26.70 -33.95
CA LEU A 46 7.57 -26.10 -32.72
C LEU A 46 7.90 -24.61 -32.63
N ILE A 47 9.15 -24.21 -32.88
CA ILE A 47 9.56 -22.79 -32.88
C ILE A 47 8.75 -21.98 -33.91
N LYS A 48 8.60 -22.50 -35.14
CA LYS A 48 7.80 -21.84 -36.18
C LYS A 48 6.35 -21.64 -35.76
N VAL A 49 5.75 -22.67 -35.15
CA VAL A 49 4.35 -22.61 -34.70
C VAL A 49 4.19 -21.66 -33.51
N CYS A 50 5.10 -21.65 -32.55
CA CYS A 50 5.08 -20.71 -31.43
C CYS A 50 5.24 -19.25 -31.89
N ASN A 51 6.09 -18.98 -32.89
CA ASN A 51 6.28 -17.63 -33.44
C ASN A 51 5.06 -17.11 -34.23
N GLN A 52 4.12 -17.98 -34.62
CA GLN A 52 2.86 -17.58 -35.27
C GLN A 52 1.80 -17.13 -34.26
N ILE A 53 2.06 -17.29 -32.96
CA ILE A 53 1.17 -16.82 -31.89
C ILE A 53 1.56 -15.37 -31.59
N THR A 54 0.70 -14.42 -31.91
CA THR A 54 0.89 -12.99 -31.62
C THR A 54 -0.25 -12.47 -30.75
N ALA A 55 0.08 -11.62 -29.76
CA ALA A 55 -0.91 -10.86 -29.00
C ALA A 55 -0.95 -9.41 -29.51
N ASP A 56 -2.15 -8.85 -29.69
CA ASP A 56 -2.31 -7.43 -30.01
C ASP A 56 -2.10 -6.58 -28.73
N ASP A 57 -1.37 -5.47 -28.86
CA ASP A 57 -0.91 -4.62 -27.74
C ASP A 57 -1.98 -3.66 -27.17
N ASP A 58 -3.28 -3.88 -27.43
CA ASP A 58 -4.32 -3.02 -26.89
C ASP A 58 -4.47 -3.22 -25.37
N GLU A 59 -3.94 -2.27 -24.59
CA GLU A 59 -4.05 -2.21 -23.13
C GLU A 59 -5.49 -1.89 -22.66
N ASN A 60 -6.37 -1.42 -23.55
CA ASN A 60 -7.73 -0.99 -23.24
C ASN A 60 -8.80 -2.09 -23.43
N GLY A 61 -8.71 -3.19 -22.68
CA GLY A 61 -9.85 -4.05 -22.32
C GLY A 61 -10.81 -4.51 -23.45
N GLY A 62 -10.40 -4.48 -24.71
CA GLY A 62 -11.22 -4.90 -25.84
C GLY A 62 -11.39 -6.42 -25.82
N LEU A 63 -12.63 -6.90 -25.97
CA LEU A 63 -12.89 -8.31 -26.17
C LEU A 63 -12.06 -8.82 -27.36
N TYR A 64 -11.20 -9.79 -27.10
CA TYR A 64 -10.47 -10.56 -28.11
C TYR A 64 -11.44 -11.01 -29.21
N ARG A 65 -11.28 -10.49 -30.43
CA ARG A 65 -12.12 -10.86 -31.58
C ARG A 65 -11.49 -11.88 -32.52
N HIS A 66 -10.22 -12.24 -32.30
CA HIS A 66 -9.53 -13.26 -33.10
C HIS A 66 -8.98 -14.36 -32.19
N GLY A 67 -9.65 -15.51 -32.18
CA GLY A 67 -9.09 -16.74 -31.60
C GLY A 67 -7.82 -17.16 -32.35
N ALA A 68 -6.96 -17.93 -31.68
CA ALA A 68 -5.75 -18.47 -32.32
C ALA A 68 -6.13 -19.24 -33.61
N PRO A 69 -5.36 -19.08 -34.71
CA PRO A 69 -5.65 -19.78 -35.96
C PRO A 69 -5.79 -21.29 -35.77
N ASP A 70 -6.84 -21.88 -36.34
CA ASP A 70 -7.14 -23.31 -36.16
C ASP A 70 -6.01 -24.24 -36.61
N ASP A 71 -5.21 -23.80 -37.60
CA ASP A 71 -4.06 -24.53 -38.09
C ASP A 71 -2.89 -24.56 -37.10
N VAL A 72 -2.69 -23.48 -36.33
CA VAL A 72 -1.70 -23.39 -35.25
C VAL A 72 -2.07 -24.37 -34.14
N VAL A 73 -3.33 -24.36 -33.70
CA VAL A 73 -3.84 -25.29 -32.67
C VAL A 73 -3.70 -26.74 -33.14
N MET A 74 -4.10 -27.05 -34.37
CA MET A 74 -3.97 -28.39 -34.94
C MET A 74 -2.52 -28.88 -35.00
N LYS A 75 -1.57 -28.01 -35.38
CA LYS A 75 -0.14 -28.35 -35.38
C LYS A 75 0.38 -28.60 -33.96
N LEU A 76 -0.04 -27.80 -32.98
CA LEU A 76 0.34 -27.99 -31.58
C LEU A 76 -0.20 -29.31 -31.01
N ILE A 77 -1.45 -29.70 -31.35
CA ILE A 77 -1.99 -31.01 -30.96
C ILE A 77 -1.12 -32.13 -31.49
N LYS A 78 -0.74 -32.09 -32.78
CA LYS A 78 0.13 -33.11 -33.41
C LYS A 78 1.51 -33.16 -32.78
N LEU A 79 2.13 -32.00 -32.50
CA LEU A 79 3.42 -31.94 -31.81
C LEU A 79 3.31 -32.46 -30.37
N SER A 80 2.19 -32.22 -29.69
CA SER A 80 1.98 -32.68 -28.31
C SER A 80 1.83 -34.20 -28.19
N ILE A 81 1.50 -34.91 -29.28
CA ILE A 81 1.56 -36.39 -29.34
C ILE A 81 3.01 -36.87 -29.26
N VAL A 82 3.94 -36.12 -29.85
CA VAL A 82 5.35 -36.50 -29.96
C VAL A 82 6.11 -36.19 -28.67
N TRP A 83 6.02 -34.93 -28.23
CA TRP A 83 6.72 -34.47 -27.04
C TRP A 83 5.88 -33.44 -26.26
N PRO A 84 4.93 -33.92 -25.44
CA PRO A 84 3.98 -33.06 -24.76
C PRO A 84 4.64 -32.05 -23.82
N TYR A 85 5.66 -32.48 -23.06
CA TYR A 85 6.43 -31.59 -22.18
C TYR A 85 7.05 -30.41 -22.93
N GLN A 86 7.75 -30.66 -24.05
CA GLN A 86 8.43 -29.59 -24.79
C GLN A 86 7.43 -28.59 -25.39
N VAL A 87 6.26 -29.06 -25.86
CA VAL A 87 5.22 -28.17 -26.38
C VAL A 87 4.73 -27.21 -25.29
N VAL A 88 4.41 -27.72 -24.10
CA VAL A 88 3.97 -26.88 -22.98
C VAL A 88 5.11 -25.95 -22.53
N GLN A 89 6.34 -26.44 -22.47
CA GLN A 89 7.51 -25.65 -22.09
C GLN A 89 7.75 -24.45 -23.00
N GLU A 90 7.72 -24.63 -24.33
CA GLU A 90 7.93 -23.52 -25.27
C GLU A 90 6.80 -22.48 -25.19
N LEU A 91 5.55 -22.92 -24.99
CA LEU A 91 4.43 -22.01 -24.77
C LEU A 91 4.57 -21.21 -23.47
N VAL A 92 4.98 -21.87 -22.37
CA VAL A 92 5.24 -21.18 -21.09
C VAL A 92 6.42 -20.20 -21.25
N LEU A 93 7.52 -20.60 -21.89
CA LEU A 93 8.67 -19.71 -22.12
C LEU A 93 8.30 -18.48 -22.95
N ALA A 94 7.42 -18.64 -23.95
CA ALA A 94 6.91 -17.52 -24.73
C ALA A 94 6.09 -16.54 -23.86
N CYS A 95 5.29 -17.03 -22.91
CA CYS A 95 4.58 -16.20 -21.92
C CYS A 95 5.53 -15.47 -20.97
N VAL A 96 6.60 -16.14 -20.52
CA VAL A 96 7.56 -15.56 -19.58
C VAL A 96 8.35 -14.43 -20.24
N ARG A 97 8.84 -14.66 -21.46
CA ARG A 97 9.75 -13.74 -22.16
C ARG A 97 9.05 -12.53 -22.77
N ASN A 98 7.79 -12.65 -23.16
CA ASN A 98 7.07 -11.61 -23.89
C ASN A 98 5.90 -11.06 -23.07
N LYS A 99 5.84 -9.73 -22.92
CA LYS A 99 4.74 -9.04 -22.25
C LYS A 99 3.42 -9.38 -22.96
N ASN A 100 2.34 -9.56 -22.20
CA ASN A 100 0.96 -9.82 -22.68
C ASN A 100 0.71 -11.11 -23.47
N GLN A 101 1.76 -11.88 -23.79
CA GLN A 101 1.65 -13.11 -24.58
C GLN A 101 0.79 -14.20 -23.90
N SER A 102 0.67 -14.15 -22.57
CA SER A 102 -0.23 -15.02 -21.81
C SER A 102 -1.69 -14.93 -22.27
N ARG A 103 -2.13 -13.78 -22.79
CA ARG A 103 -3.50 -13.58 -23.30
C ARG A 103 -3.82 -14.46 -24.51
N ALA A 104 -2.84 -14.66 -25.40
CA ALA A 104 -3.00 -15.50 -26.59
C ALA A 104 -2.76 -16.99 -26.29
N ILE A 105 -1.81 -17.30 -25.40
CA ILE A 105 -1.38 -18.67 -25.14
C ILE A 105 -2.33 -19.44 -24.21
N ILE A 106 -2.93 -18.79 -23.21
CA ILE A 106 -3.85 -19.47 -22.27
C ILE A 106 -5.06 -20.10 -23.00
N PRO A 107 -5.75 -19.42 -23.94
CA PRO A 107 -6.78 -20.04 -24.77
C PRO A 107 -6.28 -21.26 -25.55
N ILE A 108 -5.07 -21.20 -26.10
CA ILE A 108 -4.46 -22.32 -26.82
C ILE A 108 -4.24 -23.51 -25.87
N LEU A 109 -3.72 -23.28 -24.66
CA LEU A 109 -3.53 -24.33 -23.66
C LEU A 109 -4.84 -25.01 -23.27
N ASN A 110 -5.95 -24.27 -23.20
CA ASN A 110 -7.29 -24.84 -23.00
C ASN A 110 -7.74 -25.70 -24.20
N LEU A 111 -7.48 -25.24 -25.43
CA LEU A 111 -7.80 -25.99 -26.65
C LEU A 111 -6.94 -27.25 -26.83
N LEU A 112 -5.83 -27.36 -26.09
CA LEU A 112 -5.05 -28.60 -26.01
C LEU A 112 -5.68 -29.65 -25.08
N GLY A 113 -6.84 -29.40 -24.48
CA GLY A 113 -7.56 -30.37 -23.63
C GLY A 113 -6.83 -30.65 -22.31
N ASN A 114 -6.86 -31.91 -21.85
CA ASN A 114 -6.33 -32.32 -20.53
C ASN A 114 -4.80 -32.39 -20.43
N LEU A 115 -4.08 -31.86 -21.43
CA LEU A 115 -2.62 -31.94 -21.47
C LEU A 115 -1.98 -31.24 -20.26
N CYS A 116 -2.47 -30.05 -19.90
CA CYS A 116 -1.92 -29.27 -18.80
C CYS A 116 -2.18 -29.90 -17.43
N THR A 117 -3.28 -30.65 -17.29
CA THR A 117 -3.70 -31.31 -16.05
C THR A 117 -3.20 -32.75 -15.94
N PHE A 118 -2.52 -33.28 -16.96
CA PHE A 118 -1.92 -34.62 -16.93
C PHE A 118 -0.97 -34.77 -15.73
N ARG A 119 -1.17 -35.83 -14.95
CA ARG A 119 -0.33 -36.19 -13.80
C ARG A 119 0.26 -37.57 -14.03
N LYS A 120 1.54 -37.72 -13.66
CA LYS A 120 2.24 -39.01 -13.74
C LYS A 120 1.75 -40.02 -12.69
N SER A 121 1.40 -39.53 -11.50
CA SER A 121 0.84 -40.31 -10.39
C SER A 121 -0.27 -39.49 -9.71
N SER A 122 -1.12 -40.15 -8.92
CA SER A 122 -2.19 -39.47 -8.16
C SER A 122 -1.65 -38.42 -7.18
N SER A 123 -0.42 -38.59 -6.70
CA SER A 123 0.29 -37.65 -5.82
C SER A 123 1.25 -36.70 -6.57
N GLY A 124 1.35 -36.80 -7.89
CA GLY A 124 2.28 -36.01 -8.69
C GLY A 124 1.70 -34.66 -9.09
N SER A 125 2.59 -33.68 -9.26
CA SER A 125 2.25 -32.38 -9.84
C SER A 125 1.77 -32.53 -11.30
N SER A 126 0.93 -31.61 -11.75
CA SER A 126 0.48 -31.58 -13.15
C SER A 126 1.63 -31.27 -14.11
N LEU A 127 1.47 -31.61 -15.38
CA LEU A 127 2.46 -31.31 -16.42
C LEU A 127 2.76 -29.80 -16.47
N LEU A 128 1.72 -28.96 -16.41
CA LEU A 128 1.90 -27.51 -16.43
C LEU A 128 2.67 -27.01 -15.21
N LEU A 129 2.39 -27.56 -14.02
CA LEU A 129 3.09 -27.18 -12.79
C LEU A 129 4.56 -27.64 -12.81
N THR A 130 4.82 -28.83 -13.35
CA THR A 130 6.19 -29.36 -13.55
C THR A 130 6.98 -28.45 -14.49
N VAL A 131 6.38 -28.08 -15.64
CA VAL A 131 6.99 -27.16 -16.60
C VAL A 131 7.27 -25.79 -15.98
N LEU A 132 6.35 -25.27 -15.17
CA LEU A 132 6.56 -24.01 -14.44
C LEU A 132 7.72 -24.11 -13.46
N GLY A 133 7.82 -25.19 -12.67
CA GLY A 133 8.93 -25.44 -11.75
C GLY A 133 10.28 -25.51 -12.45
N ASP A 134 10.35 -26.23 -13.57
CA ASP A 134 11.57 -26.33 -14.39
C ASP A 134 11.94 -24.99 -15.03
N THR A 135 10.93 -24.22 -15.47
CA THR A 135 11.14 -22.89 -16.06
C THR A 135 11.67 -21.90 -15.03
N VAL A 136 11.10 -21.86 -13.82
CA VAL A 136 11.62 -21.02 -12.73
C VAL A 136 13.04 -21.43 -12.34
N SER A 137 13.31 -22.73 -12.24
CA SER A 137 14.65 -23.25 -11.95
C SER A 137 15.68 -22.88 -13.03
N MET A 138 15.26 -22.88 -14.30
CA MET A 138 16.10 -22.41 -15.42
C MET A 138 16.38 -20.91 -15.31
N LEU A 139 15.35 -20.08 -15.13
CA LEU A 139 15.49 -18.63 -15.04
C LEU A 139 16.33 -18.21 -13.84
N LEU A 140 16.20 -18.93 -12.71
CA LEU A 140 17.03 -18.70 -11.53
C LEU A 140 18.51 -18.92 -11.86
N LYS A 141 18.85 -20.03 -12.54
CA LYS A 141 20.24 -20.32 -12.97
C LYS A 141 20.79 -19.28 -13.95
N CYS A 142 19.93 -18.64 -14.73
CA CYS A 142 20.30 -17.59 -15.68
C CYS A 142 20.25 -16.16 -15.10
N ASN A 143 19.87 -15.97 -13.83
CA ASN A 143 19.59 -14.66 -13.21
C ASN A 143 18.49 -13.84 -13.91
N ASP A 144 17.54 -14.51 -14.58
CA ASP A 144 16.44 -13.89 -15.33
C ASP A 144 15.09 -14.04 -14.61
N LEU A 145 15.06 -14.55 -13.37
CA LEU A 145 13.81 -14.80 -12.64
C LEU A 145 13.08 -13.50 -12.26
N LEU A 146 13.74 -12.62 -11.50
CA LEU A 146 13.14 -11.37 -11.02
C LEU A 146 12.71 -10.41 -12.15
N PRO A 147 13.48 -10.23 -13.25
CA PRO A 147 13.02 -9.43 -14.39
C PRO A 147 11.72 -9.93 -15.02
N ASN A 148 11.48 -11.24 -15.01
CA ASN A 148 10.31 -11.87 -15.64
C ASN A 148 9.17 -12.18 -14.65
N GLN A 149 9.31 -11.84 -13.37
CA GLN A 149 8.34 -12.21 -12.31
C GLN A 149 6.91 -11.74 -12.60
N GLN A 150 6.76 -10.54 -13.19
CA GLN A 150 5.44 -9.99 -13.53
C GLN A 150 4.73 -10.80 -14.61
N ASN A 151 5.47 -11.25 -15.63
CA ASN A 151 4.92 -12.05 -16.72
C ASN A 151 4.51 -13.44 -16.23
N ILE A 152 5.33 -14.04 -15.37
CA ILE A 152 5.01 -15.33 -14.73
C ILE A 152 3.76 -15.19 -13.86
N ALA A 153 3.68 -14.16 -13.02
CA ALA A 153 2.51 -13.89 -12.17
C ALA A 153 1.23 -13.70 -12.99
N ARG A 154 1.28 -12.91 -14.08
CA ARG A 154 0.14 -12.72 -15.00
C ARG A 154 -0.28 -14.02 -15.67
N PHE A 155 0.67 -14.84 -16.09
CA PHE A 155 0.38 -16.14 -16.68
C PHE A 155 -0.33 -17.07 -15.69
N ILE A 156 0.23 -17.23 -14.48
CA ILE A 156 -0.37 -18.09 -13.44
C ILE A 156 -1.77 -17.57 -13.06
N ARG A 157 -1.93 -16.25 -12.88
CA ARG A 157 -3.24 -15.63 -12.59
C ARG A 157 -4.26 -15.88 -13.69
N GLY A 158 -3.84 -15.83 -14.96
CA GLY A 158 -4.71 -16.13 -16.10
C GLY A 158 -5.15 -17.61 -16.10
N CYS A 159 -4.25 -18.53 -15.79
CA CYS A 159 -4.55 -19.97 -15.64
C CYS A 159 -5.50 -20.28 -14.48
N LEU A 160 -5.62 -19.38 -13.50
CA LEU A 160 -6.52 -19.44 -12.35
C LEU A 160 -7.89 -18.76 -12.59
N SER A 161 -8.12 -18.08 -13.72
CA SER A 161 -9.33 -17.29 -13.92
C SER A 161 -10.46 -18.08 -14.61
N ASN A 162 -11.69 -17.99 -14.08
CA ASN A 162 -12.89 -18.67 -14.62
C ASN A 162 -13.53 -17.97 -15.85
N GLN A 163 -12.90 -16.92 -16.39
CA GLN A 163 -13.53 -16.04 -17.39
C GLN A 163 -13.43 -16.56 -18.82
N PHE A 164 -13.94 -17.77 -19.14
CA PHE A 164 -14.02 -18.20 -20.55
C PHE A 164 -15.29 -19.01 -20.90
N THR A 165 -15.77 -18.74 -22.12
CA THR A 165 -17.08 -19.04 -22.70
C THR A 165 -17.25 -20.49 -23.20
N GLU A 166 -18.52 -20.91 -23.24
CA GLU A 166 -19.11 -22.26 -23.32
C GLU A 166 -18.78 -23.22 -24.49
N ASN A 167 -17.79 -22.99 -25.35
CA ASN A 167 -17.65 -23.84 -26.55
C ASN A 167 -16.33 -24.64 -26.58
N HIS A 168 -16.41 -25.93 -26.17
CA HIS A 168 -15.70 -27.15 -26.68
C HIS A 168 -15.33 -28.19 -25.60
N PRO A 169 -15.23 -29.50 -25.96
CA PRO A 169 -15.90 -30.57 -25.24
C PRO A 169 -15.10 -31.18 -24.10
N ILE A 170 -15.85 -31.61 -23.10
CA ILE A 170 -15.44 -32.48 -22.00
C ILE A 170 -15.33 -33.90 -22.56
N ILE A 171 -14.19 -34.56 -22.35
CA ILE A 171 -14.08 -35.99 -22.64
C ILE A 171 -13.63 -36.72 -21.37
N LEU A 172 -14.48 -37.68 -20.97
CA LEU A 172 -14.48 -38.47 -19.74
C LEU A 172 -13.68 -39.80 -19.88
N THR A 173 -13.08 -40.21 -18.73
CA THR A 173 -12.73 -41.57 -18.21
C THR A 173 -11.69 -42.47 -18.92
N PRO A 174 -11.23 -43.61 -18.32
CA PRO A 174 -10.96 -43.94 -16.90
C PRO A 174 -9.46 -44.32 -16.65
N ASN A 175 -9.02 -44.27 -15.37
CA ASN A 175 -7.71 -44.68 -14.80
C ASN A 175 -6.62 -43.63 -14.53
N CYS A 176 -6.93 -42.34 -14.69
CA CYS A 176 -6.26 -41.29 -13.91
C CYS A 176 -7.35 -40.47 -13.24
N LEU A 177 -7.23 -40.19 -11.94
CA LEU A 177 -8.19 -39.36 -11.19
C LEU A 177 -8.14 -37.92 -11.72
N VAL A 178 -8.94 -37.65 -12.74
CA VAL A 178 -9.37 -36.31 -13.13
C VAL A 178 -10.56 -35.97 -12.20
N PRO A 179 -10.67 -34.75 -11.66
CA PRO A 179 -11.82 -34.38 -10.82
C PRO A 179 -13.15 -34.70 -11.53
N ASP A 180 -14.13 -35.19 -10.77
CA ASP A 180 -15.45 -35.67 -11.26
C ASP A 180 -16.30 -34.58 -11.96
N GLN A 181 -15.82 -33.33 -11.97
CA GLN A 181 -16.45 -32.21 -12.66
C GLN A 181 -15.43 -31.44 -13.51
N PRO A 182 -15.83 -30.94 -14.68
CA PRO A 182 -14.96 -30.18 -15.58
C PRO A 182 -14.53 -28.88 -14.90
N THR A 183 -13.27 -28.80 -14.49
CA THR A 183 -12.71 -27.54 -14.00
C THR A 183 -12.27 -26.73 -15.21
N LYS A 184 -12.90 -25.57 -15.44
CA LYS A 184 -12.53 -24.61 -16.50
C LYS A 184 -11.16 -23.96 -16.28
N MET A 185 -10.37 -24.46 -15.32
CA MET A 185 -9.12 -23.87 -14.82
C MET A 185 -7.94 -24.79 -15.17
N LEU A 186 -6.87 -24.20 -15.71
CA LEU A 186 -5.64 -24.94 -16.06
C LEU A 186 -4.79 -25.28 -14.84
N LEU A 187 -4.90 -24.49 -13.78
CA LEU A 187 -4.22 -24.71 -12.50
C LEU A 187 -5.20 -24.60 -11.35
N HIS A 188 -4.97 -25.42 -10.32
CA HIS A 188 -5.68 -25.35 -9.05
C HIS A 188 -4.85 -24.58 -8.03
N LEU A 189 -5.47 -23.63 -7.32
CA LEU A 189 -4.76 -22.81 -6.34
C LEU A 189 -4.09 -23.64 -5.21
N PRO A 190 -4.72 -24.69 -4.64
CA PRO A 190 -4.08 -25.52 -3.63
C PRO A 190 -2.79 -26.19 -4.12
N ASP A 191 -2.74 -26.65 -5.37
CA ASP A 191 -1.54 -27.27 -5.95
C ASP A 191 -0.42 -26.23 -6.10
N ILE A 192 -0.74 -25.01 -6.51
CA ILE A 192 0.27 -23.93 -6.59
C ILE A 192 0.79 -23.58 -5.20
N LEU A 193 -0.08 -23.47 -4.21
CA LEU A 193 0.33 -23.12 -2.84
C LEU A 193 1.20 -24.23 -2.22
N ASN A 194 0.74 -25.48 -2.26
CA ASN A 194 1.41 -26.60 -1.58
C ASN A 194 2.61 -27.16 -2.34
N ASP A 195 2.54 -27.29 -3.66
CA ASP A 195 3.57 -27.99 -4.45
C ASP A 195 4.58 -27.04 -5.09
N PHE A 196 4.26 -25.74 -5.21
CA PHE A 196 5.12 -24.77 -5.90
C PHE A 196 5.64 -23.65 -4.99
N LEU A 197 4.79 -23.02 -4.19
CA LEU A 197 5.18 -21.90 -3.32
C LEU A 197 5.74 -22.34 -1.97
N LEU A 198 5.08 -23.29 -1.29
CA LEU A 198 5.44 -23.72 0.06
C LEU A 198 6.79 -24.47 0.16
N PRO A 199 7.21 -25.33 -0.80
CA PRO A 199 8.43 -26.10 -0.64
C PRO A 199 9.70 -25.24 -0.57
N PRO A 200 9.92 -24.23 -1.45
CA PRO A 200 11.06 -23.33 -1.30
C PRO A 200 11.05 -22.53 0.02
N LEU A 201 9.88 -22.09 0.47
CA LEU A 201 9.73 -21.36 1.74
C LEU A 201 10.10 -22.28 2.93
N THR A 202 9.64 -23.52 2.91
CA THR A 202 9.94 -24.52 3.95
C THR A 202 11.41 -24.93 3.96
N GLN A 203 12.04 -24.99 2.78
CA GLN A 203 13.47 -25.28 2.71
C GLN A 203 14.26 -24.08 3.24
N PHE A 204 13.80 -22.85 3.02
CA PHE A 204 14.46 -21.62 3.49
C PHE A 204 14.47 -21.52 5.02
N THR A 205 13.37 -21.91 5.68
CA THR A 205 13.33 -21.96 7.15
C THR A 205 14.30 -22.98 7.75
N ARG A 206 14.59 -24.07 7.02
CA ARG A 206 15.52 -25.12 7.47
C ARG A 206 16.98 -24.80 7.15
N GLN A 207 17.25 -24.20 5.99
CA GLN A 207 18.58 -23.96 5.45
C GLN A 207 18.63 -22.62 4.69
N PRO A 208 18.63 -21.48 5.40
CA PRO A 208 18.52 -20.16 4.77
C PRO A 208 19.71 -19.82 3.87
N THR A 209 20.88 -20.41 4.12
CA THR A 209 22.10 -20.21 3.32
C THR A 209 22.18 -21.09 2.07
N ALA A 210 21.35 -22.13 1.97
CA ALA A 210 21.38 -23.10 0.87
C ALA A 210 20.48 -22.71 -0.31
N ILE A 211 19.58 -21.75 -0.12
CA ILE A 211 18.60 -21.33 -1.13
C ILE A 211 18.95 -19.94 -1.64
N ASP A 212 18.81 -19.77 -2.95
CA ASP A 212 18.90 -18.45 -3.56
C ASP A 212 17.72 -17.57 -3.11
N ILE A 213 18.04 -16.44 -2.49
CA ILE A 213 17.05 -15.47 -1.99
C ILE A 213 16.10 -14.98 -3.09
N GLN A 214 16.54 -14.94 -4.36
CA GLN A 214 15.68 -14.55 -5.49
C GLN A 214 14.43 -15.43 -5.60
N LEU A 215 14.53 -16.71 -5.23
CA LEU A 215 13.40 -17.64 -5.24
C LEU A 215 12.36 -17.28 -4.17
N ILE A 216 12.82 -16.82 -2.99
CA ILE A 216 11.96 -16.38 -1.90
C ILE A 216 11.27 -15.07 -2.25
N GLN A 217 12.03 -14.12 -2.83
CA GLN A 217 11.50 -12.85 -3.33
C GLN A 217 10.42 -13.07 -4.39
N PHE A 218 10.67 -13.97 -5.33
CA PHE A 218 9.70 -14.37 -6.34
C PHE A 218 8.43 -14.99 -5.73
N ASN A 219 8.57 -15.88 -4.74
CA ASN A 219 7.42 -16.50 -4.08
C ASN A 219 6.57 -15.48 -3.30
N LEU A 220 7.20 -14.55 -2.58
CA LEU A 220 6.50 -13.44 -1.91
C LEU A 220 5.78 -12.55 -2.92
N TYR A 221 6.41 -12.24 -4.05
CA TYR A 221 5.79 -11.48 -5.13
C TYR A 221 4.57 -12.19 -5.73
N LEU A 222 4.66 -13.51 -5.96
CA LEU A 222 3.53 -14.29 -6.45
C LEU A 222 2.36 -14.31 -5.47
N LEU A 223 2.65 -14.47 -4.18
CA LEU A 223 1.64 -14.35 -3.12
C LEU A 223 0.95 -12.99 -3.18
N ASP A 224 1.69 -11.91 -3.48
CA ASP A 224 1.10 -10.57 -3.64
C ASP A 224 0.12 -10.52 -4.76
N SER A 225 0.57 -10.96 -5.92
CA SER A 225 -0.21 -10.93 -7.13
C SER A 225 -1.48 -11.77 -7.03
N PHE A 226 -1.50 -12.82 -6.20
CA PHE A 226 -2.68 -13.66 -5.99
C PHE A 226 -3.66 -13.06 -4.96
N CYS A 227 -3.15 -12.30 -3.98
CA CYS A 227 -3.95 -11.70 -2.91
C CYS A 227 -4.37 -10.23 -3.15
N GLN A 228 -4.10 -9.67 -4.34
CA GLN A 228 -4.69 -8.42 -4.81
C GLN A 228 -6.14 -8.66 -5.24
N TYR A 229 -7.10 -8.46 -4.32
CA TYR A 229 -8.53 -8.43 -4.65
C TYR A 229 -8.83 -7.19 -5.50
N LYS A 230 -9.80 -7.29 -6.42
CA LYS A 230 -10.13 -6.21 -7.37
C LYS A 230 -10.73 -4.96 -6.70
N ASP A 231 -11.11 -5.03 -5.44
CA ASP A 231 -11.64 -3.92 -4.68
C ASP A 231 -10.58 -3.44 -3.68
N ASP A 232 -9.78 -2.44 -4.09
CA ASP A 232 -8.78 -1.73 -3.27
C ASP A 232 -9.40 -0.88 -2.14
N ASN A 233 -10.70 -0.98 -1.91
CA ASN A 233 -11.32 -0.30 -0.77
C ASN A 233 -11.23 -1.23 0.46
N ASP A 234 -10.71 -0.73 1.58
CA ASP A 234 -10.75 -1.38 2.90
C ASP A 234 -12.16 -1.88 3.30
N SER A 235 -13.21 -1.36 2.66
CA SER A 235 -14.59 -1.83 2.79
C SER A 235 -14.85 -3.22 2.17
N GLY A 236 -14.08 -3.64 1.16
CA GLY A 236 -14.23 -4.94 0.48
C GLY A 236 -13.98 -6.12 1.41
N TRP A 237 -12.99 -6.01 2.30
CA TRP A 237 -12.66 -7.07 3.28
C TRP A 237 -13.61 -7.11 4.47
N GLN A 238 -14.18 -5.96 4.87
CA GLN A 238 -15.29 -5.95 5.82
C GLN A 238 -16.55 -6.59 5.21
N LEU A 239 -16.75 -6.47 3.89
CA LEU A 239 -17.80 -7.18 3.16
C LEU A 239 -17.55 -8.70 3.12
N VAL A 240 -16.28 -9.15 3.06
CA VAL A 240 -15.94 -10.58 3.18
C VAL A 240 -16.36 -11.15 4.54
N LYS A 241 -16.33 -10.35 5.63
CA LYS A 241 -16.86 -10.77 6.94
C LYS A 241 -18.38 -11.05 6.92
N THR A 242 -19.13 -10.46 5.98
CA THR A 242 -20.60 -10.56 5.98
C THR A 242 -21.19 -11.43 4.88
N THR A 243 -20.42 -11.85 3.86
CA THR A 243 -21.05 -12.26 2.58
C THR A 243 -20.63 -13.59 1.96
N HIS A 244 -19.85 -14.48 2.61
CA HIS A 244 -19.55 -15.79 2.01
C HIS A 244 -19.59 -16.97 3.00
N GLU A 245 -20.75 -17.60 3.15
CA GLU A 245 -20.90 -18.94 3.75
C GLU A 245 -20.46 -20.08 2.80
N SER A 246 -20.16 -19.82 1.52
CA SER A 246 -19.97 -20.88 0.51
C SER A 246 -18.55 -21.04 -0.07
N ASP A 247 -17.64 -20.07 0.06
CA ASP A 247 -16.29 -20.15 -0.52
C ASP A 247 -15.25 -19.59 0.47
N LEU A 248 -14.77 -20.43 1.39
CA LEU A 248 -13.56 -20.13 2.14
C LEU A 248 -12.40 -19.89 1.13
N PRO A 249 -11.57 -18.83 1.31
CA PRO A 249 -10.44 -18.59 0.41
C PRO A 249 -9.61 -19.86 0.22
N ALA A 250 -9.25 -20.21 -1.02
CA ALA A 250 -8.57 -21.47 -1.28
C ALA A 250 -7.19 -21.63 -0.60
N VAL A 251 -6.63 -20.54 -0.06
CA VAL A 251 -5.49 -20.51 0.87
C VAL A 251 -5.77 -21.28 2.18
N LEU A 252 -7.03 -21.54 2.52
CA LEU A 252 -7.39 -22.34 3.69
C LEU A 252 -7.33 -23.86 3.47
N TYR A 253 -7.15 -24.30 2.22
CA TYR A 253 -6.92 -25.71 1.88
C TYR A 253 -5.43 -26.06 1.75
N CYS A 254 -4.51 -25.15 2.12
CA CYS A 254 -3.07 -25.43 2.20
C CYS A 254 -2.64 -25.79 3.62
N SER A 255 -1.39 -26.26 3.79
CA SER A 255 -0.79 -26.43 5.14
C SER A 255 -0.57 -25.05 5.78
N SER A 256 -1.64 -24.50 6.36
CA SER A 256 -1.70 -23.15 6.93
C SER A 256 -0.68 -22.96 8.05
N GLU A 257 -0.44 -23.99 8.85
CA GLU A 257 0.60 -23.98 9.91
C GLU A 257 2.01 -23.76 9.36
N THR A 258 2.36 -24.47 8.28
CA THR A 258 3.67 -24.34 7.64
C THR A 258 3.81 -22.97 7.00
N PHE A 259 2.71 -22.45 6.44
CA PHE A 259 2.68 -21.12 5.84
C PHE A 259 2.86 -20.01 6.90
N VAL A 260 2.14 -20.09 8.02
CA VAL A 260 2.33 -19.21 9.19
C VAL A 260 3.78 -19.28 9.67
N HIS A 261 4.33 -20.48 9.83
CA HIS A 261 5.70 -20.67 10.27
C HIS A 261 6.72 -20.00 9.35
N CYS A 262 6.58 -20.19 8.03
CA CYS A 262 7.48 -19.58 7.05
C CYS A 262 7.43 -18.05 7.08
N LEU A 263 6.23 -17.45 7.11
CA LEU A 263 6.08 -16.00 7.18
C LEU A 263 6.62 -15.43 8.50
N THR A 264 6.36 -16.13 9.62
CA THR A 264 6.87 -15.76 10.94
C THR A 264 8.39 -15.80 10.96
N PHE A 265 9.01 -16.82 10.37
CA PHE A 265 10.47 -16.92 10.24
C PHE A 265 11.07 -15.77 9.42
N ILE A 266 10.49 -15.45 8.26
CA ILE A 266 10.95 -14.33 7.42
C ILE A 266 10.91 -13.01 8.20
N MET A 267 9.85 -12.79 8.98
CA MET A 267 9.76 -11.61 9.85
C MET A 267 10.75 -11.66 11.01
N ASN A 268 11.02 -12.83 11.59
CA ASN A 268 11.97 -12.99 12.68
C ASN A 268 13.42 -12.66 12.25
N LEU A 269 13.79 -12.94 10.99
CA LEU A 269 15.11 -12.57 10.45
C LEU A 269 15.38 -11.06 10.50
N ARG A 270 14.33 -10.23 10.60
CA ARG A 270 14.44 -8.77 10.71
C ARG A 270 15.18 -8.33 11.98
N GLU A 271 15.03 -9.09 13.07
CA GLU A 271 15.64 -8.81 14.37
C GLU A 271 16.99 -9.54 14.55
N GLN A 272 17.42 -10.34 13.56
CA GLN A 272 18.69 -11.06 13.57
C GLN A 272 19.79 -10.28 12.83
N ASP A 273 21.05 -10.49 13.25
CA ASP A 273 22.21 -9.89 12.60
C ASP A 273 22.39 -10.42 11.17
N GLU A 274 22.15 -11.71 10.95
CA GLU A 274 22.22 -12.37 9.64
C GLU A 274 20.88 -12.28 8.88
N LYS A 275 20.77 -11.27 8.01
CA LYS A 275 19.52 -10.99 7.28
C LYS A 275 19.29 -11.85 6.03
N HIS A 276 20.22 -12.76 5.71
CA HIS A 276 20.18 -13.70 4.58
C HIS A 276 19.68 -13.12 3.24
N GLY A 277 19.99 -11.85 2.96
CA GLY A 277 19.62 -11.16 1.71
C GLY A 277 18.17 -10.66 1.62
N VAL A 278 17.35 -10.85 2.66
CA VAL A 278 15.97 -10.33 2.74
C VAL A 278 16.00 -8.80 2.77
N ARG A 279 15.19 -8.16 1.92
CA ARG A 279 15.13 -6.71 1.75
C ARG A 279 13.90 -6.14 2.45
N LEU A 280 13.88 -4.81 2.60
CA LEU A 280 12.76 -4.07 3.17
C LEU A 280 11.41 -4.37 2.48
N GLN A 281 11.42 -4.45 1.15
CA GLN A 281 10.24 -4.76 0.34
C GLN A 281 9.70 -6.17 0.61
N ASP A 282 10.59 -7.11 0.94
CA ASP A 282 10.23 -8.50 1.23
C ASP A 282 9.51 -8.60 2.59
N TRP A 283 9.99 -7.85 3.61
CA TRP A 283 9.31 -7.73 4.90
C TRP A 283 7.96 -7.01 4.79
N GLU A 284 7.88 -5.97 3.95
CA GLU A 284 6.63 -5.25 3.72
C GLU A 284 5.57 -6.16 3.07
N ALA A 285 5.96 -6.96 2.08
CA ALA A 285 5.08 -7.97 1.48
C ALA A 285 4.67 -9.05 2.50
N ALA A 286 5.63 -9.58 3.26
CA ALA A 286 5.36 -10.59 4.30
C ALA A 286 4.38 -10.08 5.36
N LEU A 287 4.58 -8.85 5.88
CA LEU A 287 3.70 -8.25 6.87
C LEU A 287 2.28 -8.05 6.32
N ASN A 288 2.15 -7.57 5.08
CA ASN A 288 0.85 -7.42 4.43
C ASN A 288 0.12 -8.76 4.28
N TYR A 289 0.82 -9.88 4.06
CA TYR A 289 0.17 -11.21 4.11
C TYR A 289 -0.23 -11.62 5.50
N ILE A 290 0.61 -11.38 6.50
CA ILE A 290 0.30 -11.73 7.89
C ILE A 290 -0.99 -11.03 8.33
N ASP A 291 -1.12 -9.73 8.05
CA ASP A 291 -2.32 -8.95 8.39
C ASP A 291 -3.56 -9.53 7.68
N LYS A 292 -3.46 -9.84 6.37
CA LYS A 292 -4.55 -10.47 5.60
C LYS A 292 -4.91 -11.88 6.11
N PHE A 293 -3.88 -12.70 6.36
CA PHE A 293 -4.07 -14.09 6.73
C PHE A 293 -4.63 -14.22 8.16
N THR A 294 -4.23 -13.32 9.06
CA THR A 294 -4.80 -13.22 10.41
C THR A 294 -6.32 -13.05 10.37
N LEU A 295 -6.83 -12.16 9.50
CA LEU A 295 -8.27 -11.96 9.33
C LEU A 295 -8.98 -13.21 8.79
N ILE A 296 -8.36 -13.90 7.82
CA ILE A 296 -8.90 -15.13 7.24
C ILE A 296 -8.96 -16.25 8.30
N ILE A 297 -7.90 -16.39 9.11
CA ILE A 297 -7.86 -17.39 10.19
C ILE A 297 -8.93 -17.09 11.24
N LEU A 298 -9.07 -15.83 11.68
CA LEU A 298 -10.10 -15.43 12.64
C LEU A 298 -11.50 -15.80 12.14
N TYR A 299 -11.80 -15.50 10.87
CA TYR A 299 -13.06 -15.90 10.25
C TYR A 299 -13.22 -17.42 10.21
N GLY A 300 -12.20 -18.14 9.73
CA GLY A 300 -12.20 -19.59 9.62
C GLY A 300 -12.37 -20.32 10.95
N GLN A 301 -11.77 -19.81 12.03
CA GLN A 301 -11.96 -20.32 13.39
C GLN A 301 -13.40 -20.17 13.87
N THR A 302 -14.12 -19.13 13.46
CA THR A 302 -15.55 -18.94 13.80
C THR A 302 -16.47 -19.79 12.93
N ALA A 303 -16.20 -19.89 11.63
CA ALA A 303 -17.07 -20.55 10.67
C ALA A 303 -16.88 -22.08 10.64
N VAL A 304 -15.63 -22.57 10.68
CA VAL A 304 -15.31 -24.00 10.58
C VAL A 304 -14.18 -24.40 11.56
N PRO A 305 -14.44 -24.39 12.90
CA PRO A 305 -13.40 -24.59 13.91
C PRO A 305 -12.59 -25.88 13.78
N SER A 306 -13.20 -26.96 13.26
CA SER A 306 -12.56 -28.27 13.12
C SER A 306 -11.37 -28.26 12.15
N GLN A 307 -11.41 -27.44 11.09
CA GLN A 307 -10.33 -27.32 10.11
C GLN A 307 -9.14 -26.52 10.63
N PHE A 308 -9.34 -25.70 11.67
CA PHE A 308 -8.32 -24.81 12.22
C PHE A 308 -7.69 -25.33 13.52
N ARG A 309 -8.07 -26.52 13.98
CA ARG A 309 -7.56 -27.08 15.24
C ARG A 309 -6.03 -27.24 15.23
N THR A 310 -5.46 -27.74 14.14
CA THR A 310 -4.00 -27.92 14.03
C THR A 310 -3.28 -26.58 14.04
N LEU A 311 -3.85 -25.57 13.37
CA LEU A 311 -3.32 -24.22 13.36
C LEU A 311 -3.40 -23.56 14.75
N GLN A 312 -4.48 -23.77 15.49
CA GLN A 312 -4.60 -23.32 16.87
C GLN A 312 -3.52 -23.97 17.75
N GLN A 313 -3.30 -25.28 17.59
CA GLN A 313 -2.24 -25.99 18.31
C GLN A 313 -0.85 -25.44 17.95
N TYR A 314 -0.62 -25.07 16.69
CA TYR A 314 0.63 -24.41 16.27
C TYR A 314 0.85 -23.09 17.02
N PHE A 315 -0.18 -22.23 17.11
CA PHE A 315 -0.11 -20.97 17.86
C PHE A 315 0.14 -21.18 19.36
N GLU A 316 -0.36 -22.28 19.93
CA GLU A 316 -0.17 -22.64 21.33
C GLU A 316 1.22 -23.22 21.62
N THR A 317 1.84 -23.92 20.67
CA THR A 317 3.05 -24.73 20.93
C THR A 317 4.30 -24.28 20.19
N SER A 318 4.21 -23.95 18.91
CA SER A 318 5.37 -23.74 18.03
C SER A 318 5.70 -22.26 17.83
N LEU A 319 4.71 -21.37 17.98
CA LEU A 319 4.96 -19.92 17.86
C LEU A 319 5.90 -19.39 18.97
N THR A 320 6.00 -20.09 20.10
CA THR A 320 6.88 -19.71 21.22
C THR A 320 8.36 -19.75 20.91
N ASP A 321 8.75 -20.43 19.84
CA ASP A 321 10.15 -20.56 19.45
C ASP A 321 10.70 -19.26 18.85
N PHE A 322 9.82 -18.30 18.51
CA PHE A 322 10.17 -16.99 17.97
C PHE A 322 10.27 -15.92 19.06
N GLY A 323 10.98 -14.82 18.75
CA GLY A 323 11.08 -13.66 19.65
C GLY A 323 9.72 -13.01 19.94
N TRP A 324 9.59 -12.37 21.11
CA TRP A 324 8.31 -11.80 21.57
C TRP A 324 7.75 -10.75 20.61
N GLU A 325 8.58 -9.96 19.93
CA GLU A 325 8.15 -9.01 18.91
C GLU A 325 7.48 -9.70 17.72
N THR A 326 8.05 -10.81 17.27
CA THR A 326 7.54 -11.59 16.14
C THR A 326 6.22 -12.29 16.51
N GLN A 327 6.08 -12.74 17.77
CA GLN A 327 4.84 -13.33 18.27
C GLN A 327 3.68 -12.31 18.26
N LEU A 328 3.97 -11.02 18.53
CA LEU A 328 2.97 -9.96 18.55
C LEU A 328 2.29 -9.68 17.20
N LEU A 329 2.93 -10.05 16.09
CA LEU A 329 2.30 -10.00 14.76
C LEU A 329 1.00 -10.82 14.70
N TRP A 330 0.92 -11.88 15.51
CA TRP A 330 -0.22 -12.78 15.59
C TRP A 330 -1.09 -12.55 16.83
N TYR A 331 -0.90 -11.42 17.54
CA TYR A 331 -1.63 -11.11 18.78
C TYR A 331 -3.15 -11.33 18.70
N PRO A 332 -3.85 -10.95 17.61
CA PRO A 332 -5.30 -11.21 17.49
C PRO A 332 -5.71 -12.68 17.68
N LEU A 333 -4.83 -13.60 17.30
CA LEU A 333 -5.06 -15.05 17.40
C LEU A 333 -4.61 -15.63 18.74
N ILE A 334 -3.61 -15.03 19.40
CA ILE A 334 -3.01 -15.56 20.64
C ILE A 334 -3.41 -14.80 21.91
N ARG A 335 -4.37 -13.87 21.83
CA ARG A 335 -4.84 -13.01 22.94
C ARG A 335 -5.20 -13.72 24.26
N HIS A 336 -5.49 -15.03 24.20
CA HIS A 336 -5.87 -15.83 25.36
C HIS A 336 -4.68 -16.37 26.15
N ARG A 337 -3.45 -16.12 25.68
CA ARG A 337 -2.22 -16.65 26.25
C ARG A 337 -1.38 -15.51 26.85
N PRO A 338 -0.75 -15.74 28.01
CA PRO A 338 0.30 -14.85 28.48
C PRO A 338 1.50 -14.85 27.52
N LEU A 339 1.92 -13.65 27.11
CA LEU A 339 3.13 -13.42 26.33
C LEU A 339 4.28 -13.12 27.28
N ARG A 340 5.39 -13.84 27.11
CA ARG A 340 6.64 -13.54 27.81
C ARG A 340 7.31 -12.34 27.16
N VAL A 341 7.53 -11.31 27.95
CA VAL A 341 8.03 -10.02 27.48
C VAL A 341 9.26 -9.58 28.29
N PRO A 342 10.13 -8.73 27.72
CA PRO A 342 11.31 -8.25 28.43
C PRO A 342 10.95 -7.58 29.75
N ALA A 343 11.74 -7.80 30.78
CA ALA A 343 11.53 -7.21 32.11
C ALA A 343 11.37 -5.66 32.08
N PRO A 344 12.12 -4.88 31.26
CA PRO A 344 11.89 -3.44 31.14
C PRO A 344 10.49 -3.07 30.63
N PHE A 345 9.95 -3.85 29.69
CA PHE A 345 8.59 -3.65 29.18
C PHE A 345 7.55 -4.00 30.25
N PHE A 346 7.73 -5.15 30.93
CA PHE A 346 6.87 -5.57 32.03
C PHE A 346 6.85 -4.56 33.19
N ARG A 347 7.96 -3.86 33.48
CA ARG A 347 7.99 -2.80 34.50
C ARG A 347 7.10 -1.61 34.19
N ILE A 348 6.84 -1.33 32.91
CA ILE A 348 5.98 -0.22 32.49
C ILE A 348 4.52 -0.65 32.52
N THR A 349 4.22 -1.81 31.96
CA THR A 349 2.84 -2.25 31.75
C THR A 349 2.29 -3.11 32.89
N GLY A 350 3.16 -3.68 33.71
CA GLY A 350 2.82 -4.77 34.60
C GLY A 350 2.32 -5.99 33.82
N ALA A 351 1.53 -6.82 34.50
CA ALA A 351 0.94 -8.02 33.91
C ALA A 351 -0.19 -7.75 32.91
N LEU A 352 -0.68 -6.50 32.77
CA LEU A 352 -1.84 -6.12 31.96
C LEU A 352 -2.96 -7.17 31.99
N ASN A 353 -3.56 -7.38 33.16
CA ASN A 353 -4.62 -8.39 33.36
C ASN A 353 -4.22 -9.84 33.01
N GLY A 354 -2.94 -10.21 33.18
CA GLY A 354 -2.41 -11.55 32.90
C GLY A 354 -1.99 -11.77 31.44
N ILE A 355 -2.00 -10.73 30.61
CA ILE A 355 -1.52 -10.78 29.22
C ILE A 355 0.00 -10.89 29.17
N PHE A 356 0.70 -10.28 30.12
CA PHE A 356 2.16 -10.24 30.12
C PHE A 356 2.75 -11.01 31.29
N GLU A 357 3.83 -11.74 30.99
CA GLU A 357 4.71 -12.40 31.95
C GLU A 357 6.13 -11.87 31.76
N ALA A 358 6.81 -11.58 32.87
CA ALA A 358 8.21 -11.16 32.80
C ALA A 358 9.10 -12.34 32.40
N ASP A 359 10.00 -12.11 31.45
CA ASP A 359 11.04 -13.09 31.13
C ASP A 359 12.06 -13.22 32.27
N ILE A 360 12.54 -14.44 32.52
CA ILE A 360 13.32 -14.82 33.72
C ILE A 360 14.80 -14.40 33.58
N ALA A 361 15.23 -14.01 32.38
CA ALA A 361 16.61 -13.60 32.11
C ALA A 361 16.93 -12.23 32.76
N GLU A 362 17.29 -12.24 34.04
CA GLU A 362 17.89 -11.09 34.72
C GLU A 362 19.30 -10.83 34.18
N SER A 363 19.51 -9.67 33.57
CA SER A 363 20.85 -9.07 33.51
C SER A 363 20.79 -7.55 33.75
N SER A 364 21.60 -7.15 34.74
CA SER A 364 22.13 -5.80 35.04
C SER A 364 21.36 -4.56 34.58
N ALA A 365 20.89 -3.76 35.53
CA ALA A 365 20.74 -2.30 35.46
C ALA A 365 20.43 -1.69 34.07
N GLN A 366 19.42 -2.20 33.37
CA GLN A 366 18.96 -1.66 32.10
C GLN A 366 18.12 -0.40 32.33
N GLN A 367 18.34 0.62 31.49
CA GLN A 367 17.80 1.96 31.67
C GLN A 367 16.27 2.00 31.51
N PRO A 368 15.54 2.85 32.24
CA PRO A 368 14.07 2.97 32.13
C PRO A 368 13.58 3.33 30.70
N THR A 369 14.46 3.89 29.87
CA THR A 369 14.19 4.18 28.44
C THR A 369 13.99 2.93 27.59
N GLU A 370 14.54 1.79 27.99
CA GLU A 370 14.45 0.54 27.22
C GLU A 370 13.05 -0.05 27.25
N GLY A 371 12.33 0.07 28.37
CA GLY A 371 10.93 -0.34 28.46
C GLY A 371 10.03 0.45 27.49
N TRP A 372 10.26 1.77 27.38
CA TRP A 372 9.49 2.62 26.45
C TRP A 372 9.76 2.22 25.00
N ARG A 373 11.02 1.95 24.64
CA ARG A 373 11.37 1.45 23.31
C ARG A 373 10.66 0.14 22.98
N CYS A 374 10.60 -0.80 23.92
CA CYS A 374 9.83 -2.03 23.75
C CYS A 374 8.33 -1.74 23.58
N LEU A 375 7.78 -0.77 24.32
CA LEU A 375 6.36 -0.39 24.20
C LEU A 375 6.00 0.08 22.81
N PHE A 376 6.75 1.04 22.26
CA PHE A 376 6.50 1.54 20.92
C PHE A 376 6.74 0.46 19.86
N ARG A 377 7.74 -0.42 20.04
CA ARG A 377 7.91 -1.59 19.16
C ARG A 377 6.70 -2.53 19.23
N ALA A 378 6.14 -2.78 20.40
CA ALA A 378 4.98 -3.65 20.58
C ALA A 378 3.72 -3.08 19.90
N CYS A 379 3.42 -1.80 20.17
CA CYS A 379 2.28 -1.09 19.58
C CYS A 379 2.40 -0.92 18.06
N LYS A 380 3.63 -0.91 17.52
CA LYS A 380 3.90 -0.95 16.08
C LYS A 380 3.44 -2.26 15.45
N GLN A 381 3.61 -3.39 16.13
CA GLN A 381 3.28 -4.70 15.56
C GLN A 381 1.77 -4.99 15.58
N SER A 382 1.03 -4.50 16.59
CA SER A 382 -0.40 -4.82 16.76
C SER A 382 -1.24 -3.63 17.23
N THR A 383 -2.28 -3.30 16.44
CA THR A 383 -3.30 -2.31 16.80
C THR A 383 -4.23 -2.84 17.89
N GLU A 384 -4.53 -4.14 17.89
CA GLU A 384 -5.35 -4.77 18.93
C GLU A 384 -4.65 -4.77 20.28
N LEU A 385 -3.32 -5.00 20.31
CA LEU A 385 -2.55 -4.85 21.54
C LEU A 385 -2.68 -3.42 22.09
N THR A 386 -2.58 -2.44 21.20
CA THR A 386 -2.76 -1.03 21.56
C THR A 386 -4.15 -0.80 22.15
N ASP A 387 -5.21 -1.33 21.54
CA ASP A 387 -6.57 -1.23 22.08
C ASP A 387 -6.66 -1.84 23.49
N THR A 388 -6.10 -3.03 23.70
CA THR A 388 -6.11 -3.70 25.01
C THR A 388 -5.32 -2.93 26.08
N LEU A 389 -4.19 -2.35 25.70
CA LEU A 389 -3.35 -1.54 26.57
C LEU A 389 -4.09 -0.30 27.10
N PHE A 390 -4.86 0.38 26.24
CA PHE A 390 -5.69 1.51 26.63
C PHE A 390 -7.00 1.11 27.33
N GLN A 391 -7.58 -0.06 27.02
CA GLN A 391 -8.70 -0.63 27.80
C GLN A 391 -8.33 -0.88 29.26
N HIS A 392 -7.08 -1.25 29.52
CA HIS A 392 -6.55 -1.49 30.86
C HIS A 392 -5.70 -0.33 31.39
N GLN A 393 -5.99 0.91 30.96
CA GLN A 393 -5.29 2.14 31.36
C GLN A 393 -5.02 2.24 32.87
N ILE A 394 -5.98 1.84 33.70
CA ILE A 394 -5.92 1.94 35.17
C ILE A 394 -4.70 1.20 35.73
N GLN A 395 -4.25 0.11 35.08
CA GLN A 395 -3.19 -0.74 35.60
C GLN A 395 -1.79 -0.15 35.41
N TRP A 396 -1.63 0.82 34.51
CA TRP A 396 -0.34 1.45 34.21
C TRP A 396 -0.45 2.97 34.06
N GLU A 397 -1.51 3.54 34.62
CA GLU A 397 -1.87 4.97 34.53
C GLU A 397 -0.72 5.88 34.94
N TYR A 398 0.02 5.51 36.01
CA TYR A 398 1.17 6.27 36.48
C TYR A 398 2.23 6.47 35.38
N ASN A 399 2.51 5.42 34.59
CA ASN A 399 3.45 5.50 33.48
C ASN A 399 2.82 6.21 32.28
N LEU A 400 1.54 5.95 32.01
CA LEU A 400 0.82 6.59 30.91
C LEU A 400 0.75 8.12 31.08
N LEU A 401 0.62 8.64 32.31
CA LEU A 401 0.67 10.07 32.62
C LEU A 401 2.00 10.73 32.22
N LEU A 402 3.10 9.98 32.13
CA LEU A 402 4.38 10.52 31.64
C LEU A 402 4.32 10.91 30.16
N LEU A 403 3.40 10.32 29.40
CA LEU A 403 3.14 10.66 28.00
C LEU A 403 2.18 11.85 27.84
N TRP A 404 1.46 12.25 28.88
CA TRP A 404 0.55 13.39 28.85
C TRP A 404 1.32 14.71 29.01
N LYS A 405 2.06 15.07 27.95
CA LYS A 405 2.84 16.31 27.83
C LYS A 405 2.70 16.89 26.44
N HIS A 406 3.05 18.16 26.28
CA HIS A 406 3.10 18.78 24.97
C HIS A 406 4.12 18.06 24.07
N PRO A 407 3.81 17.74 22.79
CA PRO A 407 4.71 16.99 21.91
C PRO A 407 6.12 17.58 21.76
N ILE A 408 6.27 18.90 21.95
CA ILE A 408 7.56 19.59 21.88
C ILE A 408 8.49 19.19 23.03
N GLU A 409 7.95 18.94 24.23
CA GLU A 409 8.72 18.61 25.44
C GLU A 409 8.71 17.13 25.81
N ASN A 410 7.92 16.33 25.08
CA ASN A 410 7.77 14.92 25.37
C ASN A 410 8.90 14.09 24.75
N GLU A 411 10.07 14.08 25.41
CA GLU A 411 11.24 13.31 24.97
C GLU A 411 10.96 11.81 24.91
N ILE A 412 10.16 11.26 25.84
CA ILE A 412 9.80 9.84 25.87
C ILE A 412 9.03 9.46 24.61
N LEU A 413 8.03 10.26 24.24
CA LEU A 413 7.22 10.04 23.04
C LEU A 413 8.07 10.20 21.78
N LYS A 414 8.89 11.24 21.70
CA LYS A 414 9.76 11.50 20.56
C LYS A 414 10.78 10.38 20.36
N ASP A 415 11.58 10.07 21.37
CA ASP A 415 12.63 9.05 21.27
C ASP A 415 12.05 7.65 21.10
N GLY A 416 10.89 7.38 21.70
CA GLY A 416 10.17 6.13 21.54
C GLY A 416 9.68 5.90 20.10
N LEU A 417 9.02 6.89 19.51
CA LEU A 417 8.55 6.86 18.12
C LEU A 417 9.73 6.80 17.14
N GLU A 418 10.77 7.61 17.35
CA GLU A 418 11.97 7.61 16.51
C GLU A 418 12.67 6.26 16.56
N HIS A 419 12.88 5.69 17.74
CA HIS A 419 13.52 4.39 17.89
C HIS A 419 12.72 3.25 17.24
N ALA A 420 11.38 3.33 17.28
CA ALA A 420 10.50 2.31 16.72
C ALA A 420 10.27 2.44 15.21
N LEU A 421 10.53 3.60 14.60
CA LEU A 421 10.25 3.87 13.18
C LEU A 421 11.50 4.14 12.34
N HIS A 422 12.57 4.70 12.92
CA HIS A 422 13.76 5.08 12.16
C HIS A 422 14.57 3.84 11.73
N PRO A 423 14.97 3.73 10.44
CA PRO A 423 15.74 2.61 9.90
C PRO A 423 17.04 2.29 10.66
N GLY A 424 17.68 3.33 11.22
CA GLY A 424 18.89 3.18 12.04
C GLY A 424 18.68 2.50 13.40
N SER A 425 17.44 2.37 13.88
CA SER A 425 17.10 1.69 15.14
C SER A 425 16.17 0.49 14.98
N SER A 426 15.35 0.49 13.93
CA SER A 426 14.39 -0.56 13.62
C SER A 426 14.16 -0.62 12.11
N LEU A 427 13.99 -1.81 11.55
CA LEU A 427 13.79 -1.97 10.10
C LEU A 427 12.32 -1.76 9.71
N SER A 428 11.74 -0.62 10.10
CA SER A 428 10.29 -0.33 9.96
C SER A 428 9.82 -0.17 8.52
N VAL A 429 8.68 -0.81 8.22
CA VAL A 429 8.05 -0.81 6.90
C VAL A 429 6.82 0.10 6.88
N SER A 430 6.42 0.58 5.70
CA SER A 430 5.47 1.70 5.57
C SER A 430 4.11 1.44 6.22
N SER A 431 3.63 0.19 6.21
CA SER A 431 2.36 -0.21 6.83
C SER A 431 2.36 -0.16 8.36
N GLU A 432 3.53 -0.09 8.99
CA GLU A 432 3.67 0.02 10.46
C GLU A 432 3.55 1.46 10.97
N TYR A 433 3.84 2.46 10.12
CA TYR A 433 3.84 3.87 10.53
C TYR A 433 2.46 4.34 10.99
N PRO A 434 1.35 4.04 10.27
CA PRO A 434 0.01 4.40 10.74
C PRO A 434 -0.38 3.72 12.07
N LYS A 435 0.12 2.52 12.37
CA LYS A 435 -0.18 1.80 13.62
C LYS A 435 0.27 2.62 14.84
N LEU A 436 1.44 3.28 14.75
CA LEU A 436 1.93 4.18 15.80
C LEU A 436 1.42 5.62 15.66
N LEU A 437 1.64 6.22 14.50
CA LEU A 437 1.46 7.66 14.31
C LEU A 437 -0.02 8.06 14.16
N ASN A 438 -0.89 7.12 13.82
CA ASN A 438 -2.33 7.38 13.72
C ASN A 438 -3.05 6.66 14.87
N HIS A 439 -3.04 5.32 14.90
CA HIS A 439 -3.84 4.56 15.87
C HIS A 439 -3.41 4.77 17.33
N PHE A 440 -2.13 4.54 17.66
CA PHE A 440 -1.64 4.73 19.03
C PHE A 440 -1.76 6.18 19.50
N LEU A 441 -1.35 7.17 18.68
CA LEU A 441 -1.46 8.59 19.06
C LEU A 441 -2.91 9.04 19.22
N HIS A 442 -3.86 8.51 18.44
CA HIS A 442 -5.27 8.79 18.63
C HIS A 442 -5.79 8.22 19.95
N LYS A 443 -5.42 6.98 20.30
CA LYS A 443 -5.79 6.40 21.60
C LYS A 443 -5.19 7.16 22.78
N LEU A 444 -3.94 7.59 22.66
CA LEU A 444 -3.31 8.45 23.64
C LEU A 444 -4.09 9.76 23.80
N TYR A 445 -4.41 10.43 22.68
CA TYR A 445 -5.20 11.66 22.69
C TYR A 445 -6.59 11.45 23.30
N ASP A 446 -7.28 10.36 22.96
CA ASP A 446 -8.63 10.09 23.47
C ASP A 446 -8.63 9.70 24.96
N SER A 447 -7.46 9.34 25.54
CA SER A 447 -7.33 8.96 26.96
C SER A 447 -7.13 10.15 27.89
N PHE A 448 -6.70 11.31 27.39
CA PHE A 448 -6.44 12.52 28.19
C PHE A 448 -6.99 13.78 27.54
N ASP A 449 -7.27 14.80 28.34
CA ASP A 449 -7.59 16.11 27.77
C ASP A 449 -6.33 16.85 27.33
N PHE A 450 -5.97 16.70 26.05
CA PHE A 450 -4.85 17.42 25.43
C PHE A 450 -5.23 18.84 24.97
N TYR A 451 -6.51 19.22 25.00
CA TYR A 451 -6.95 20.55 24.58
C TYR A 451 -6.23 21.68 25.35
N PRO A 452 -6.16 21.69 26.70
CA PRO A 452 -5.44 22.73 27.42
C PRO A 452 -3.92 22.67 27.19
N VAL A 453 -3.37 21.46 27.00
CA VAL A 453 -1.94 21.26 26.76
C VAL A 453 -1.51 21.88 25.43
N LEU A 454 -2.31 21.68 24.37
CA LEU A 454 -2.02 22.19 23.02
C LEU A 454 -2.28 23.70 22.87
N GLN A 455 -3.03 24.33 23.79
CA GLN A 455 -3.30 25.77 23.77
C GLN A 455 -2.39 26.57 24.71
N ASP A 456 -1.47 25.91 25.39
CA ASP A 456 -0.60 26.57 26.34
C ASP A 456 0.44 27.45 25.63
N GLU A 457 0.42 28.75 25.91
CA GLU A 457 1.26 29.74 25.24
C GLU A 457 2.76 29.50 25.47
N GLN A 458 3.13 28.81 26.55
CA GLN A 458 4.55 28.63 26.92
C GLN A 458 5.34 27.80 25.89
N TYR A 459 4.66 26.97 25.09
CA TYR A 459 5.30 26.09 24.12
C TYR A 459 5.48 26.71 22.73
N TYR A 460 4.90 27.88 22.47
CA TYR A 460 4.90 28.50 21.15
C TYR A 460 5.71 29.79 21.15
N THR A 461 6.80 29.79 20.38
CA THR A 461 7.62 30.98 20.15
C THR A 461 6.86 32.03 19.34
N ASP A 462 6.05 31.60 18.37
CA ASP A 462 5.17 32.47 17.61
C ASP A 462 3.74 32.45 18.19
N LYS A 463 3.38 33.54 18.88
CA LYS A 463 2.06 33.70 19.50
C LYS A 463 0.93 33.81 18.48
N SER A 464 1.22 34.08 17.20
CA SER A 464 0.21 34.10 16.13
C SER A 464 -0.40 32.72 15.83
N MET A 465 0.23 31.64 16.36
CA MET A 465 -0.28 30.27 16.23
C MET A 465 -1.52 30.00 17.09
N LEU A 466 -1.63 30.63 18.27
CA LEU A 466 -2.69 30.35 19.25
C LEU A 466 -4.11 30.65 18.72
N PRO A 467 -4.37 31.81 18.06
CA PRO A 467 -5.66 32.05 17.43
C PRO A 467 -6.02 31.02 16.38
N ILE A 468 -5.04 30.48 15.63
CA ILE A 468 -5.28 29.47 14.60
C ILE A 468 -5.59 28.11 15.24
N ILE A 469 -4.84 27.72 16.29
CA ILE A 469 -5.12 26.50 17.07
C ILE A 469 -6.55 26.54 17.65
N SER A 470 -7.00 27.70 18.15
CA SER A 470 -8.35 27.86 18.71
C SER A 470 -9.49 27.63 17.69
N ARG A 471 -9.20 27.69 16.38
CA ARG A 471 -10.16 27.44 15.29
C ARG A 471 -10.32 25.95 14.97
N LEU A 472 -9.45 25.09 15.49
CA LEU A 472 -9.56 23.64 15.33
C LEU A 472 -10.79 23.14 16.09
N SER A 473 -11.51 22.20 15.48
CA SER A 473 -12.58 21.48 16.17
C SER A 473 -11.99 20.71 17.36
N ARG A 474 -12.66 20.78 18.52
CA ARG A 474 -12.14 20.26 19.80
C ARG A 474 -11.77 18.78 19.78
N HIS A 475 -12.46 17.98 18.97
CA HIS A 475 -12.21 16.55 18.88
C HIS A 475 -11.32 16.22 17.67
N GLN A 476 -11.88 16.21 16.46
CA GLN A 476 -11.17 15.70 15.29
C GLN A 476 -10.01 16.60 14.83
N GLY A 477 -10.19 17.92 14.84
CA GLY A 477 -9.17 18.88 14.42
C GLY A 477 -7.96 18.90 15.34
N MET A 478 -8.19 18.98 16.65
CA MET A 478 -7.12 18.95 17.65
C MET A 478 -6.38 17.61 17.69
N ARG A 479 -7.11 16.49 17.58
CA ARG A 479 -6.49 15.16 17.49
C ARG A 479 -5.58 15.03 16.27
N SER A 480 -6.04 15.52 15.11
CA SER A 480 -5.23 15.53 13.87
C SER A 480 -4.00 16.44 14.00
N TYR A 481 -4.16 17.60 14.65
CA TYR A 481 -3.06 18.52 14.91
C TYR A 481 -2.00 17.93 15.85
N PHE A 482 -2.42 17.18 16.88
CA PHE A 482 -1.50 16.45 17.77
C PHE A 482 -0.59 15.48 17.00
N VAL A 483 -1.15 14.74 16.04
CA VAL A 483 -0.38 13.84 15.16
C VAL A 483 0.61 14.61 14.30
N VAL A 484 0.16 15.69 13.64
CA VAL A 484 1.02 16.55 12.81
C VAL A 484 2.19 17.10 13.62
N LEU A 485 1.95 17.57 14.85
CA LEU A 485 2.99 18.06 15.75
C LEU A 485 4.02 16.98 16.08
N CYS A 486 3.57 15.77 16.43
CA CYS A 486 4.47 14.65 16.72
C CYS A 486 5.36 14.31 15.51
N ILE A 487 4.77 14.23 14.32
CA ILE A 487 5.51 13.95 13.07
C ILE A 487 6.49 15.07 12.76
N ALA A 488 6.10 16.33 12.91
CA ALA A 488 6.99 17.48 12.71
C ALA A 488 8.21 17.46 13.65
N GLN A 489 8.05 17.01 14.92
CA GLN A 489 9.19 16.85 15.83
C GLN A 489 10.13 15.70 15.43
N LEU A 490 9.62 14.66 14.78
CA LEU A 490 10.43 13.54 14.25
C LEU A 490 11.21 13.93 13.00
N LEU A 491 10.68 14.87 12.21
CA LEU A 491 11.35 15.37 11.00
C LEU A 491 12.51 16.35 11.30
N LYS A 492 12.56 16.96 12.48
CA LYS A 492 13.63 17.89 12.84
C LYS A 492 14.98 17.17 12.99
N PRO A 493 16.05 17.60 12.28
CA PRO A 493 17.34 16.94 12.36
C PRO A 493 17.89 16.98 13.79
N LYS A 494 18.29 15.82 14.32
CA LYS A 494 19.16 15.77 15.50
C LYS A 494 20.54 16.29 15.10
N GLN A 495 21.20 17.06 15.95
CA GLN A 495 22.60 17.53 15.81
C GLN A 495 23.66 16.41 15.60
N ARG A 496 23.25 15.14 15.44
CA ARG A 496 24.11 13.97 15.28
C ARG A 496 24.40 13.59 13.82
N VAL A 497 23.82 14.25 12.82
CA VAL A 497 23.88 13.84 11.39
C VAL A 497 25.04 14.50 10.61
N THR A 498 26.02 15.10 11.27
CA THR A 498 27.17 15.70 10.57
C THR A 498 28.16 14.69 9.98
N GLU A 499 28.01 13.38 10.24
CA GLU A 499 29.03 12.38 9.87
C GLU A 499 28.61 11.32 8.82
N ALA A 500 27.33 11.21 8.43
CA ALA A 500 26.87 10.14 7.53
C ALA A 500 26.43 10.69 6.15
N LYS A 501 27.37 11.21 5.35
CA LYS A 501 27.12 11.69 3.98
C LYS A 501 26.99 10.60 2.91
N GLU A 502 27.10 9.31 3.25
CA GLU A 502 27.29 8.26 2.24
C GLU A 502 26.10 7.35 1.93
N ASN A 503 24.91 7.51 2.54
CA ASN A 503 23.70 6.79 2.08
C ASN A 503 22.38 7.43 2.59
N ASN A 504 21.82 8.42 1.87
CA ASN A 504 20.55 9.08 2.22
C ASN A 504 19.27 8.26 1.93
N LYS A 505 19.39 7.05 1.35
CA LYS A 505 18.23 6.21 0.95
C LYS A 505 17.31 5.77 2.11
N PRO A 506 17.81 5.24 3.24
CA PRO A 506 16.96 4.87 4.37
C PRO A 506 16.23 6.08 4.96
N ASP A 507 16.90 7.23 5.07
CA ASP A 507 16.32 8.45 5.64
C ASP A 507 15.23 9.01 4.71
N LEU A 508 15.41 8.92 3.39
CA LEU A 508 14.36 9.24 2.42
C LEU A 508 13.13 8.33 2.55
N TYR A 509 13.31 7.02 2.82
CA TYR A 509 12.19 6.11 3.05
C TYR A 509 11.44 6.46 4.35
N TYR A 510 12.18 6.74 5.42
CA TYR A 510 11.63 7.18 6.69
C TYR A 510 10.79 8.44 6.53
N LEU A 511 11.35 9.48 5.90
CA LEU A 511 10.69 10.74 5.63
C LEU A 511 9.45 10.55 4.73
N SER A 512 9.57 9.76 3.66
CA SER A 512 8.43 9.47 2.77
C SER A 512 7.29 8.78 3.51
N SER A 513 7.59 7.87 4.44
CA SER A 513 6.58 7.17 5.24
C SER A 513 5.90 8.09 6.26
N LEU A 514 6.67 8.99 6.91
CA LEU A 514 6.11 10.03 7.79
C LEU A 514 5.16 10.98 7.04
N ILE A 515 5.59 11.46 5.86
CA ILE A 515 4.78 12.36 5.02
C ILE A 515 3.53 11.66 4.50
N LYS A 516 3.62 10.36 4.15
CA LYS A 516 2.47 9.55 3.75
C LYS A 516 1.41 9.50 4.86
N VAL A 517 1.82 9.35 6.13
CA VAL A 517 0.84 9.40 7.25
C VAL A 517 0.14 10.76 7.30
N ILE A 518 0.85 11.88 7.11
CA ILE A 518 0.21 13.21 7.06
C ILE A 518 -0.75 13.31 5.86
N GLN A 519 -0.35 12.80 4.69
CA GLN A 519 -1.20 12.75 3.50
C GLN A 519 -2.53 12.04 3.76
N ASP A 520 -2.52 10.98 4.58
CA ASP A 520 -3.68 10.16 4.88
C ASP A 520 -4.60 10.74 5.99
N ILE A 521 -4.19 11.78 6.73
CA ILE A 521 -5.01 12.42 7.79
C ILE A 521 -6.27 13.06 7.22
N THR A 522 -6.16 13.70 6.05
CA THR A 522 -7.26 14.46 5.43
C THR A 522 -7.07 14.56 3.92
N HIS A 523 -8.16 14.78 3.19
CA HIS A 523 -8.11 15.03 1.75
C HIS A 523 -7.63 16.46 1.46
N TRP A 524 -6.33 16.67 1.53
CA TRP A 524 -5.69 17.98 1.40
C TRP A 524 -6.10 18.75 0.15
N GLY A 525 -6.34 18.10 -0.99
CA GLY A 525 -6.77 18.76 -2.25
C GLY A 525 -8.25 19.18 -2.30
N ASN A 526 -9.06 18.85 -1.29
CA ASN A 526 -10.51 19.09 -1.27
C ASN A 526 -10.97 19.94 -0.07
N ILE A 527 -10.05 20.56 0.69
CA ILE A 527 -10.36 21.31 1.92
C ILE A 527 -11.50 22.32 1.73
N SER A 528 -11.53 23.00 0.59
CA SER A 528 -12.50 24.06 0.29
C SER A 528 -13.77 23.62 -0.44
N LYS A 529 -13.91 22.34 -0.86
CA LYS A 529 -15.00 21.90 -1.76
C LYS A 529 -16.39 21.85 -1.11
N ASP A 530 -16.47 21.79 0.22
CA ASP A 530 -17.75 21.71 0.95
C ASP A 530 -18.35 23.10 1.26
N GLY A 531 -17.72 24.19 0.81
CA GLY A 531 -18.22 25.55 1.04
C GLY A 531 -19.30 25.94 0.04
N GLN A 532 -20.54 26.19 0.49
CA GLN A 532 -21.52 26.87 -0.36
C GLN A 532 -21.00 28.27 -0.72
N ALA A 533 -20.51 28.42 -1.95
CA ALA A 533 -20.14 29.70 -2.54
C ALA A 533 -21.34 30.68 -2.44
N PRO A 534 -21.24 31.78 -1.67
CA PRO A 534 -22.32 32.75 -1.62
C PRO A 534 -22.52 33.38 -3.01
N SER A 535 -23.79 33.52 -3.42
CA SER A 535 -24.14 34.12 -4.71
C SER A 535 -23.67 35.57 -4.80
N TYR A 536 -23.39 36.04 -6.03
CA TYR A 536 -22.98 37.42 -6.31
C TYR A 536 -23.88 38.48 -5.64
N ASN A 537 -25.19 38.23 -5.55
CA ASN A 537 -26.15 39.14 -4.93
C ASN A 537 -25.95 39.25 -3.41
N LYS A 538 -25.70 38.14 -2.70
CA LYS A 538 -25.40 38.15 -1.26
C LYS A 538 -24.07 38.85 -0.95
N LEU A 539 -23.09 38.69 -1.85
CA LEU A 539 -21.78 39.34 -1.75
C LEU A 539 -21.89 40.87 -1.94
N LYS A 540 -22.71 41.28 -2.92
CA LYS A 540 -23.01 42.69 -3.19
C LYS A 540 -23.80 43.35 -2.05
N GLU A 541 -24.77 42.66 -1.45
CA GLU A 541 -25.53 43.17 -0.29
C GLU A 541 -24.64 43.43 0.93
N ARG A 542 -23.71 42.51 1.25
CA ARG A 542 -22.74 42.73 2.34
C ARG A 542 -21.80 43.91 2.07
N LEU A 543 -21.27 44.02 0.85
CA LEU A 543 -20.41 45.15 0.44
C LEU A 543 -21.08 46.52 0.57
N HIS A 544 -22.42 46.55 0.58
CA HIS A 544 -23.22 47.77 0.74
C HIS A 544 -23.76 47.95 2.17
N GLN A 545 -23.62 46.97 3.08
CA GLN A 545 -24.12 47.05 4.45
C GLN A 545 -23.11 47.65 5.44
N ASP A 546 -21.80 47.53 5.20
CA ASP A 546 -20.76 47.96 6.16
C ASP A 546 -20.31 49.43 6.02
N THR A 547 -21.06 50.29 5.30
CA THR A 547 -20.62 51.67 5.01
C THR A 547 -20.88 52.72 6.09
N GLU A 548 -21.28 52.37 7.31
CA GLU A 548 -21.56 53.40 8.34
C GLU A 548 -20.49 53.61 9.40
N THR A 549 -19.49 52.73 9.60
CA THR A 549 -18.60 52.87 10.78
C THR A 549 -17.11 52.53 10.63
N ASP A 550 -16.49 52.47 9.46
CA ASP A 550 -15.01 52.41 9.42
C ASP A 550 -14.37 53.18 8.26
N ASN A 551 -13.84 54.35 8.59
CA ASN A 551 -12.91 55.12 7.76
C ASN A 551 -11.48 54.71 8.10
N ALA A 552 -10.87 53.78 7.37
CA ALA A 552 -9.44 53.80 7.04
C ALA A 552 -9.00 52.60 6.17
N SER A 553 -8.29 52.91 5.09
CA SER A 553 -7.49 52.02 4.24
C SER A 553 -8.24 51.04 3.32
N LEU A 554 -7.70 50.84 2.11
CA LEU A 554 -8.22 49.98 1.05
C LEU A 554 -8.81 48.66 1.58
N GLU A 555 -10.14 48.54 1.54
CA GLU A 555 -10.83 47.31 1.96
C GLU A 555 -10.65 46.21 0.90
N TYR A 556 -9.71 45.31 1.16
CA TYR A 556 -9.66 44.00 0.52
C TYR A 556 -10.77 43.13 1.12
N TYR A 557 -11.72 42.66 0.31
CA TYR A 557 -12.75 41.72 0.74
C TYR A 557 -12.44 40.30 0.29
N SER A 558 -12.57 39.34 1.21
CA SER A 558 -12.09 37.97 1.03
C SER A 558 -13.19 36.94 0.74
N TYR A 559 -12.93 36.04 -0.21
CA TYR A 559 -13.82 34.97 -0.70
C TYR A 559 -13.03 33.65 -0.88
N PRO A 560 -13.59 32.47 -0.56
CA PRO A 560 -14.95 32.22 -0.05
C PRO A 560 -15.11 32.44 1.46
N LEU A 561 -16.35 32.61 1.88
CA LEU A 561 -16.74 32.67 3.29
C LEU A 561 -16.86 31.24 3.83
N LEU A 562 -15.96 30.86 4.75
CA LEU A 562 -16.00 29.55 5.43
C LEU A 562 -17.19 29.50 6.39
N ASN A 563 -18.30 28.95 5.91
CA ASN A 563 -19.59 28.97 6.59
C ASN A 563 -19.80 27.79 7.56
N THR A 564 -18.93 26.77 7.56
CA THR A 564 -19.04 25.63 8.47
C THR A 564 -17.84 25.56 9.42
N GLU A 565 -18.09 25.12 10.66
CA GLU A 565 -17.06 24.88 11.68
C GLU A 565 -16.01 23.87 11.22
N LYS A 566 -16.44 22.83 10.48
CA LYS A 566 -15.56 21.83 9.85
C LYS A 566 -14.57 22.49 8.88
N LEU A 567 -15.04 23.31 7.95
CA LEU A 567 -14.18 24.01 6.97
C LEU A 567 -13.17 24.95 7.66
N ARG A 568 -13.56 25.59 8.77
CA ARG A 568 -12.66 26.42 9.57
C ARG A 568 -11.56 25.59 10.25
N SER A 569 -11.94 24.43 10.80
CA SER A 569 -11.02 23.47 11.41
C SER A 569 -10.05 22.89 10.37
N ASP A 570 -10.53 22.47 9.21
CA ASP A 570 -9.71 21.87 8.16
C ASP A 570 -8.71 22.88 7.58
N ARG A 571 -9.14 24.14 7.40
CA ARG A 571 -8.24 25.24 7.03
C ARG A 571 -7.19 25.52 8.11
N ALA A 572 -7.60 25.61 9.38
CA ALA A 572 -6.67 25.85 10.47
C ALA A 572 -5.60 24.74 10.55
N LEU A 573 -6.02 23.48 10.41
CA LEU A 573 -5.12 22.33 10.33
C LEU A 573 -4.14 22.44 9.15
N ALA A 574 -4.62 22.85 7.97
CA ALA A 574 -3.77 23.07 6.80
C ALA A 574 -2.71 24.16 7.01
N ILE A 575 -3.09 25.30 7.57
CA ILE A 575 -2.14 26.39 7.85
C ILE A 575 -1.09 25.97 8.89
N LEU A 576 -1.50 25.28 9.95
CA LEU A 576 -0.58 24.77 10.97
C LEU A 576 0.37 23.71 10.41
N THR A 577 -0.12 22.80 9.55
CA THR A 577 0.72 21.81 8.86
C THR A 577 1.72 22.48 7.93
N LEU A 578 1.31 23.51 7.15
CA LEU A 578 2.22 24.29 6.31
C LEU A 578 3.34 24.93 7.13
N TYR A 579 3.00 25.57 8.26
CA TYR A 579 3.98 26.19 9.15
C TYR A 579 5.02 25.17 9.64
N HIS A 580 4.55 24.06 10.24
CA HIS A 580 5.46 23.08 10.85
C HIS A 580 6.35 22.39 9.82
N LEU A 581 5.79 21.99 8.66
CA LEU A 581 6.57 21.34 7.60
C LEU A 581 7.55 22.29 6.91
N SER A 582 7.20 23.57 6.72
CA SER A 582 8.10 24.58 6.13
C SER A 582 9.21 25.02 7.10
N SER A 583 9.11 24.66 8.39
CA SER A 583 10.12 24.95 9.39
C SER A 583 11.19 23.85 9.53
N VAL A 584 11.03 22.73 8.83
CA VAL A 584 11.96 21.61 8.88
C VAL A 584 13.16 21.91 7.98
N ASP A 585 14.36 21.77 8.54
CA ASP A 585 15.62 21.89 7.79
C ASP A 585 15.99 20.52 7.20
N VAL A 586 15.91 20.38 5.88
CA VAL A 586 16.11 19.12 5.14
C VAL A 586 16.96 19.32 3.89
N ASP A 587 17.55 18.24 3.36
CA ASP A 587 18.29 18.29 2.09
C ASP A 587 17.36 18.49 0.88
N ASP A 588 17.94 18.86 -0.29
CA ASP A 588 17.16 19.14 -1.51
C ASP A 588 16.29 17.94 -1.96
N THR A 589 16.75 16.70 -1.75
CA THR A 589 16.01 15.49 -2.17
C THR A 589 14.83 15.18 -1.25
N GLN A 590 15.00 15.42 0.05
CA GLN A 590 13.95 15.31 1.06
C GLN A 590 12.93 16.44 0.91
N LEU A 591 13.40 17.63 0.52
CA LEU A 591 12.56 18.78 0.26
C LEU A 591 11.53 18.50 -0.85
N GLU A 592 11.91 17.81 -1.93
CA GLU A 592 10.97 17.46 -3.00
C GLU A 592 9.75 16.66 -2.50
N VAL A 593 9.95 15.75 -1.55
CA VAL A 593 8.88 14.92 -0.98
C VAL A 593 7.92 15.79 -0.16
N ILE A 594 8.47 16.68 0.69
CA ILE A 594 7.68 17.61 1.50
C ILE A 594 6.95 18.62 0.60
N GLN A 595 7.63 19.15 -0.41
CA GLN A 595 7.11 20.18 -1.31
C GLN A 595 5.90 19.70 -2.12
N ARG A 596 5.85 18.42 -2.50
CA ARG A 596 4.65 17.82 -3.12
C ARG A 596 3.43 17.91 -2.21
N LEU A 597 3.56 17.57 -0.93
CA LEU A 597 2.47 17.70 0.04
C LEU A 597 2.13 19.18 0.27
N LEU A 598 3.12 20.06 0.46
CA LEU A 598 2.87 21.48 0.65
C LEU A 598 2.06 22.08 -0.51
N MET A 599 2.42 21.75 -1.76
CA MET A 599 1.67 22.19 -2.94
C MET A 599 0.25 21.62 -2.98
N GLN A 600 0.04 20.34 -2.63
CA GLN A 600 -1.31 19.76 -2.52
C GLN A 600 -2.19 20.50 -1.50
N ILE A 601 -1.61 20.90 -0.34
CA ILE A 601 -2.31 21.69 0.67
C ILE A 601 -2.66 23.07 0.13
N VAL A 602 -1.71 23.76 -0.53
CA VAL A 602 -1.94 25.07 -1.15
C VAL A 602 -3.04 24.98 -2.21
N GLU A 603 -3.03 23.96 -3.05
CA GLU A 603 -4.08 23.72 -4.06
C GLU A 603 -5.46 23.51 -3.43
N GLY A 604 -5.57 22.74 -2.35
CA GLY A 604 -6.87 22.53 -1.70
C GLY A 604 -7.34 23.68 -0.82
N LEU A 605 -6.44 24.59 -0.40
CA LEU A 605 -6.81 25.88 0.18
C LEU A 605 -7.42 26.84 -0.86
N VAL A 606 -7.20 26.58 -2.16
CA VAL A 606 -7.84 27.32 -3.26
C VAL A 606 -9.21 26.72 -3.56
N ASP A 607 -10.28 27.47 -3.25
CA ASP A 607 -11.63 27.06 -3.61
C ASP A 607 -11.83 27.02 -5.14
N MET A 608 -11.84 25.81 -5.68
CA MET A 608 -11.95 25.53 -7.11
C MET A 608 -13.32 25.91 -7.71
N GLU A 609 -14.42 25.79 -6.95
CA GLU A 609 -15.74 26.23 -7.43
C GLU A 609 -15.84 27.75 -7.43
N SER A 610 -15.35 28.38 -6.36
CA SER A 610 -15.19 29.83 -6.26
C SER A 610 -14.27 30.41 -7.33
N ARG A 611 -13.19 29.70 -7.70
CA ARG A 611 -12.29 30.06 -8.80
C ARG A 611 -13.01 30.01 -10.14
N GLN A 612 -13.79 28.97 -10.41
CA GLN A 612 -14.58 28.86 -11.64
C GLN A 612 -15.68 29.94 -11.70
N GLN A 613 -16.35 30.24 -10.59
CA GLN A 613 -17.34 31.32 -10.53
C GLN A 613 -16.71 32.70 -10.71
N PHE A 614 -15.55 32.95 -10.10
CA PHE A 614 -14.79 34.19 -10.29
C PHE A 614 -14.30 34.36 -11.73
N GLU A 615 -13.83 33.27 -12.37
CA GLU A 615 -13.44 33.28 -13.78
C GLU A 615 -14.64 33.56 -14.70
N ARG A 616 -15.81 32.97 -14.44
CA ARG A 616 -17.06 33.31 -15.15
C ARG A 616 -17.43 34.78 -14.95
N MET A 617 -17.30 35.31 -13.74
CA MET A 617 -17.58 36.72 -13.43
C MET A 617 -16.62 37.67 -14.15
N ILE A 618 -15.35 37.31 -14.32
CA ILE A 618 -14.38 38.09 -15.10
C ILE A 618 -14.79 38.12 -16.57
N GLN A 619 -15.11 36.96 -17.14
CA GLN A 619 -15.52 36.85 -18.55
C GLN A 619 -16.79 37.65 -18.85
N GLN A 620 -17.68 37.80 -17.86
CA GLN A 620 -18.94 38.52 -17.98
C GLN A 620 -18.85 40.02 -17.64
N GLN A 621 -17.67 40.55 -17.26
CA GLN A 621 -17.54 41.98 -16.97
C GLN A 621 -17.68 42.84 -18.24
N PRO A 622 -18.60 43.83 -18.27
CA PRO A 622 -18.71 44.73 -19.40
C PRO A 622 -17.44 45.57 -19.56
N LYS A 623 -16.84 45.60 -20.76
CA LYS A 623 -15.65 46.44 -21.07
C LYS A 623 -15.82 47.92 -20.68
N LYS A 624 -17.06 48.43 -20.74
CA LYS A 624 -17.43 49.79 -20.29
C LYS A 624 -17.21 50.01 -18.79
N ARG A 625 -17.40 48.98 -17.95
CA ARG A 625 -17.18 49.04 -16.50
C ARG A 625 -15.70 49.19 -16.17
N ILE A 626 -14.85 48.42 -16.84
CA ILE A 626 -13.38 48.51 -16.70
C ILE A 626 -12.88 49.91 -17.11
N ALA A 627 -13.37 50.43 -18.24
CA ALA A 627 -13.02 51.77 -18.71
C ALA A 627 -13.46 52.88 -17.74
N ASN A 628 -14.66 52.75 -17.15
CA ASN A 628 -15.18 53.71 -16.18
C ASN A 628 -14.42 53.66 -14.84
N TYR A 629 -14.05 52.46 -14.38
CA TYR A 629 -13.17 52.30 -13.21
C TYR A 629 -11.82 52.99 -13.46
N LYS A 630 -11.14 52.69 -14.58
CA LYS A 630 -9.84 53.31 -14.91
C LYS A 630 -9.90 54.84 -14.97
N LYS A 631 -11.04 55.42 -15.38
CA LYS A 631 -11.26 56.87 -15.36
C LYS A 631 -11.46 57.42 -13.95
N ARG A 632 -12.24 56.75 -13.10
CA ARG A 632 -12.55 57.20 -11.73
C ARG A 632 -11.42 56.95 -10.73
N SER A 633 -10.67 55.86 -10.89
CA SER A 633 -9.46 55.58 -10.10
C SER A 633 -8.40 56.67 -10.28
N LYS A 634 -8.20 57.19 -11.49
CA LYS A 634 -7.31 58.33 -11.76
C LYS A 634 -7.73 59.63 -11.07
N LEU A 635 -8.96 59.71 -10.60
CA LEU A 635 -9.54 60.86 -9.92
C LEU A 635 -9.57 60.69 -8.39
N ASN A 636 -8.94 59.64 -7.83
CA ASN A 636 -8.96 59.31 -6.40
C ASN A 636 -10.38 59.22 -5.79
N ASP A 637 -11.36 58.71 -6.55
CA ASP A 637 -12.71 58.47 -6.03
C ASP A 637 -12.71 57.21 -5.14
N SER A 638 -13.02 57.38 -3.84
CA SER A 638 -13.01 56.33 -2.82
C SER A 638 -14.01 55.19 -3.06
N ARG A 639 -14.91 55.34 -4.04
CA ARG A 639 -15.90 54.33 -4.42
C ARG A 639 -15.36 53.23 -5.35
N CYS A 640 -14.13 53.35 -5.82
CA CYS A 640 -13.53 52.41 -6.77
C CYS A 640 -12.91 51.20 -6.04
N LYS A 641 -13.64 50.07 -5.94
CA LYS A 641 -13.16 48.83 -5.32
C LYS A 641 -12.64 47.82 -6.37
N LYS A 642 -11.52 47.13 -6.09
CA LYS A 642 -10.93 46.05 -6.93
C LYS A 642 -10.92 44.73 -6.17
N MET A 643 -11.11 43.61 -6.86
CA MET A 643 -11.05 42.26 -6.27
C MET A 643 -10.13 41.35 -7.09
N ARG A 644 -9.20 40.65 -6.44
CA ARG A 644 -8.22 39.72 -7.05
C ARG A 644 -8.51 38.29 -6.56
N LEU A 645 -8.17 37.28 -7.38
CA LEU A 645 -8.26 35.87 -7.00
C LEU A 645 -6.91 35.34 -6.55
N GLN A 646 -6.75 35.16 -5.23
CA GLN A 646 -5.59 34.54 -4.57
C GLN A 646 -6.12 33.70 -3.39
N PRO A 647 -5.39 32.69 -2.88
CA PRO A 647 -5.71 32.12 -1.57
C PRO A 647 -5.55 33.22 -0.52
N ILE A 648 -6.65 33.69 0.06
CA ILE A 648 -6.58 34.84 0.97
C ILE A 648 -6.24 34.33 2.35
N LEU A 649 -5.01 34.56 2.78
CA LEU A 649 -4.58 34.34 4.16
C LEU A 649 -5.13 35.48 5.04
N SER A 650 -5.61 35.17 6.24
CA SER A 650 -5.89 36.21 7.24
C SER A 650 -4.57 36.87 7.68
N ASN A 651 -4.63 38.07 8.25
CA ASN A 651 -3.44 38.74 8.77
C ASN A 651 -2.66 37.86 9.77
N GLU A 652 -3.36 37.05 10.57
CA GLU A 652 -2.77 36.06 11.48
C GLU A 652 -2.10 34.89 10.74
N GLU A 653 -2.75 34.32 9.72
CA GLU A 653 -2.20 33.24 8.91
C GLU A 653 -0.96 33.69 8.11
N ALA A 654 -1.01 34.92 7.58
CA ALA A 654 0.12 35.54 6.89
C ALA A 654 1.27 35.86 7.84
N ALA A 655 0.98 36.37 9.04
CA ALA A 655 1.98 36.64 10.07
C ALA A 655 2.72 35.35 10.50
N LEU A 656 2.00 34.22 10.58
CA LEU A 656 2.58 32.92 10.91
C LEU A 656 3.47 32.35 9.78
N LEU A 657 3.00 32.40 8.52
CA LEU A 657 3.68 31.74 7.40
C LEU A 657 4.82 32.56 6.78
N THR A 658 4.72 33.89 6.76
CA THR A 658 5.69 34.77 6.08
C THR A 658 7.13 34.60 6.62
N PRO A 659 7.38 34.58 7.94
CA PRO A 659 8.74 34.48 8.47
C PRO A 659 9.42 33.16 8.10
N VAL A 660 8.68 32.05 8.15
CA VAL A 660 9.20 30.70 7.89
C VAL A 660 9.51 30.51 6.41
N LEU A 661 8.64 30.99 5.53
CA LEU A 661 8.81 30.87 4.08
C LEU A 661 9.88 31.81 3.52
N LEU A 662 10.17 32.93 4.19
CA LEU A 662 11.28 33.82 3.83
C LEU A 662 12.63 33.31 4.33
N ALA A 663 12.65 32.55 5.43
CA ALA A 663 13.88 31.99 5.98
C ALA A 663 14.47 30.87 5.11
N GLN A 664 13.64 30.16 4.34
CA GLN A 664 14.07 29.07 3.46
C GLN A 664 13.95 29.46 1.98
N GLN A 665 15.07 29.79 1.33
CA GLN A 665 15.12 30.18 -0.09
C GLN A 665 14.51 29.13 -1.04
N ALA A 666 14.55 27.85 -0.65
CA ALA A 666 14.01 26.74 -1.43
C ALA A 666 12.46 26.72 -1.50
N HIS A 667 11.78 27.53 -0.69
CA HIS A 667 10.32 27.68 -0.70
C HIS A 667 9.81 28.92 -1.47
N ALA A 668 10.64 29.58 -2.28
CA ALA A 668 10.24 30.74 -3.08
C ALA A 668 9.03 30.49 -4.01
N GLY A 669 8.89 29.27 -4.55
CA GLY A 669 7.70 28.88 -5.32
C GLY A 669 6.42 28.79 -4.49
N LEU A 670 6.54 28.43 -3.20
CA LEU A 670 5.42 28.32 -2.26
C LEU A 670 4.94 29.71 -1.81
N SER A 671 5.87 30.64 -1.55
CA SER A 671 5.53 32.02 -1.17
C SER A 671 4.84 32.77 -2.30
N GLN A 672 5.22 32.50 -3.56
CA GLN A 672 4.52 33.00 -4.75
C GLN A 672 3.12 32.38 -4.89
N ALA A 673 2.97 31.06 -4.67
CA ALA A 673 1.68 30.38 -4.74
C ALA A 673 0.69 30.84 -3.66
N LEU A 674 1.19 31.23 -2.48
CA LEU A 674 0.41 31.77 -1.35
C LEU A 674 0.18 33.29 -1.42
N GLY A 675 0.78 34.01 -2.39
CA GLY A 675 0.59 35.45 -2.56
C GLY A 675 1.30 36.33 -1.52
N LEU A 676 2.31 35.79 -0.82
CA LEU A 676 3.06 36.49 0.25
C LEU A 676 4.19 37.40 -0.29
N HIS A 677 4.59 37.22 -1.54
CA HIS A 677 5.55 38.10 -2.24
C HIS A 677 4.84 38.85 -3.38
N MET A 678 4.68 40.16 -3.23
CA MET A 678 4.32 41.06 -4.34
C MET A 678 5.63 41.46 -5.06
N CYS A 679 5.73 41.24 -6.37
CA CYS A 679 6.67 42.03 -7.16
C CYS A 679 6.10 43.46 -7.22
N ASP A 680 6.80 44.42 -6.62
CA ASP A 680 6.51 45.86 -6.67
C ASP A 680 6.73 46.48 -8.07
N SER A 681 6.68 45.69 -9.14
CA SER A 681 6.71 46.20 -10.50
C SER A 681 5.27 46.41 -11.00
N ASP A 682 4.80 47.65 -10.91
CA ASP A 682 3.56 48.16 -11.51
C ASP A 682 3.46 47.94 -13.05
N ASP A 683 4.50 47.39 -13.69
CA ASP A 683 4.61 47.26 -15.14
C ASP A 683 4.14 45.93 -15.75
N ASN A 684 3.75 44.92 -14.96
CA ASN A 684 3.25 43.63 -15.47
C ASN A 684 1.80 43.30 -15.07
N ASP A 685 0.93 44.31 -15.22
CA ASP A 685 -0.51 44.24 -14.89
C ASP A 685 -1.36 43.45 -15.93
N GLN A 686 -0.74 42.73 -16.86
CA GLN A 686 -1.45 41.99 -17.93
C GLN A 686 -1.94 40.59 -17.53
N ASP A 687 -1.35 39.97 -16.50
CA ASP A 687 -1.70 38.60 -16.06
C ASP A 687 -2.54 38.54 -14.77
N GLN A 688 -2.91 39.69 -14.20
CA GLN A 688 -3.71 39.74 -12.98
C GLN A 688 -5.22 39.69 -13.26
N LYS A 689 -5.88 38.61 -12.83
CA LYS A 689 -7.34 38.41 -12.89
C LYS A 689 -8.06 39.33 -11.90
N ILE A 690 -8.48 40.53 -12.34
CA ILE A 690 -9.09 41.58 -11.50
C ILE A 690 -10.57 41.81 -11.87
N LEU A 691 -11.45 41.78 -10.87
CA LEU A 691 -12.84 42.26 -10.97
C LEU A 691 -12.98 43.69 -10.47
N TYR A 692 -13.56 44.57 -11.30
CA TYR A 692 -13.80 45.97 -10.96
C TYR A 692 -15.22 46.20 -10.46
N PHE A 693 -15.36 46.90 -9.32
CA PHE A 693 -16.62 47.36 -8.75
C PHE A 693 -16.67 48.89 -8.78
N LEU A 694 -17.86 49.44 -9.06
CA LEU A 694 -18.15 50.87 -9.23
C LEU A 694 -19.25 51.32 -8.29
#